data_AF-A0A1G7UUI9-F1
#
_entry.id   AF-A0A1G7UUI9-F1
#
_cell.length_a   1.000
_cell.length_b   1.000
_cell.length_c   1.000
_cell.angle_alpha   90.00
_cell.angle_beta   90.00
_cell.angle_gamma   90.00
#
_symmetry.space_group_name_H-M   'P 1'
#
loop_
_entity.id
_entity.type
_entity.pdbx_description
1 polymer ?
#
loop_
_entity_poly.entity_id
_entity_poly.type
_entity_poly.pdbx_seq_one_letter_code
_entity_poly.pdbx_strand_id
1 'polypeptide(L)'
;MVSRKTQYAVAAVVPSLLFATAAGAQDQDFPVFSNGEASNHPAPNPVTVPTGGLSFEDDGFTWVYEGPQPVFEESEPFKDAGDATNILPTVYERMIDQGGDRVPNSLPSTPEDPYNLHPDPVVSDIDSRSPRWDLANIINVLHAVVFPEDRAATNQEVFPGGEGVPADPRRGRVERKENAGTIPGEVPGEIPMDQVEFAIDILEGNEFENRDRAYEGEFALLNYNGVNMVKTVTQNDEGEWTVEVDQFWMRQRIKGDTMFFDLSNVPPNETWEIHYNIHAMHWGHEDFAPFQVFFQDPDDRGEDQPQIVPFFQMDQTFFPMEEGKKYQFEMSMPPADMYNLTYHWGWRVHPPRIQAIENAGKTVLGQNIVQWERDVFGENPRASQQAKLEAIEQIGDLSPAKRMWEGFRQLRQLGTDASRQEQQEIVAEIEAAFDDWNDRTSLPRGVEKAQADEGEQAYDQTLFYVNNTIYGRVHGVKRMAEQTWFEFQSRGETLKTRLINGDYFPHAYQNVDFGGNRGWENIYQNTIPIGGQGPWFTFGRTQWQPNTVRPAIVPAAERPEDQQVARLLEGNGEGTPRKIEPRETAATPRNNPNATNHDEGASWLRMPPTPDGSSVVRDERGLGLRDVKVNFNHDPSTRLRYYQFDPMHHNVAIFSVH
;
A
#
# COMPACT_ATOMS: atom_id res chain seq x y z
N MET A 1 3.76 -53.49 -7.00
CA MET A 1 2.68 -53.39 -8.00
C MET A 1 3.09 -52.34 -9.02
N VAL A 2 3.07 -52.72 -10.29
CA VAL A 2 3.54 -51.93 -11.44
C VAL A 2 2.33 -51.40 -12.21
N SER A 3 2.55 -50.27 -12.90
CA SER A 3 1.74 -49.66 -13.98
C SER A 3 0.64 -48.70 -13.52
N ARG A 4 0.40 -47.54 -14.17
CA ARG A 4 0.49 -47.23 -15.61
C ARG A 4 0.98 -45.80 -15.86
N LYS A 5 1.88 -45.69 -16.83
CA LYS A 5 2.01 -44.52 -17.72
C LYS A 5 0.81 -44.50 -18.68
N THR A 6 0.29 -43.32 -18.98
CA THR A 6 -0.55 -43.01 -20.16
C THR A 6 -0.22 -41.56 -20.52
N GLN A 7 0.74 -41.32 -21.42
CA GLN A 7 0.53 -41.00 -22.84
C GLN A 7 -0.62 -40.00 -23.06
N TYR A 8 -0.28 -38.70 -23.06
CA TYR A 8 -1.06 -37.69 -23.78
C TYR A 8 -0.49 -37.57 -25.18
N ALA A 9 -1.28 -38.04 -26.14
CA ALA A 9 -1.06 -37.79 -27.56
C ALA A 9 -1.55 -36.39 -27.90
N VAL A 10 -0.70 -35.68 -28.64
CA VAL A 10 -0.96 -34.40 -29.29
C VAL A 10 -2.20 -34.54 -30.19
N ALA A 11 -3.29 -33.85 -29.83
CA ALA A 11 -4.37 -33.53 -30.74
C ALA A 11 -4.35 -32.00 -30.92
N ALA A 12 -3.90 -31.56 -32.10
CA ALA A 12 -4.05 -30.20 -32.56
C ALA A 12 -5.55 -29.88 -32.63
N VAL A 13 -6.06 -29.11 -31.67
CA VAL A 13 -7.36 -28.46 -31.75
C VAL A 13 -7.11 -27.06 -32.26
N VAL A 14 -7.48 -26.85 -33.51
CA VAL A 14 -7.62 -25.54 -34.16
C VAL A 14 -8.42 -24.61 -33.22
N PRO A 15 -7.94 -23.39 -32.89
CA PRO A 15 -8.72 -22.43 -32.13
C PRO A 15 -9.88 -22.00 -33.03
N SER A 16 -11.04 -22.56 -32.76
CA SER A 16 -12.28 -22.06 -33.32
C SER A 16 -12.60 -20.78 -32.56
N LEU A 17 -12.49 -19.66 -33.27
CA LEU A 17 -12.92 -18.34 -32.87
C LEU A 17 -14.24 -18.41 -32.08
N LEU A 18 -14.18 -18.10 -30.79
CA LEU A 18 -15.31 -17.53 -30.07
C LEU A 18 -15.26 -16.02 -30.35
N PHE A 19 -15.81 -15.65 -31.50
CA PHE A 19 -16.44 -14.34 -31.63
C PHE A 19 -17.59 -14.33 -30.62
N ALA A 20 -17.33 -13.80 -29.43
CA ALA A 20 -18.39 -13.20 -28.65
C ALA A 20 -18.83 -11.98 -29.46
N THR A 21 -19.89 -12.15 -30.26
CA THR A 21 -20.59 -11.04 -30.88
C THR A 21 -21.06 -10.13 -29.76
N ALA A 22 -20.47 -8.94 -29.66
CA ALA A 22 -20.96 -7.77 -28.93
C ALA A 22 -22.29 -7.28 -29.54
N ALA A 23 -23.29 -8.16 -29.57
CA ALA A 23 -24.65 -7.86 -29.99
C ALA A 23 -25.46 -7.56 -28.71
N GLY A 24 -25.21 -6.38 -28.16
CA GLY A 24 -25.82 -5.90 -26.91
C GLY A 24 -25.47 -4.46 -26.56
N ALA A 25 -24.40 -3.88 -27.12
CA ALA A 25 -24.17 -2.45 -27.07
C ALA A 25 -25.12 -1.75 -28.07
N GLN A 26 -26.36 -1.52 -27.64
CA GLN A 26 -27.24 -0.56 -28.30
C GLN A 26 -26.59 0.82 -28.21
N ASP A 27 -26.67 1.57 -29.32
CA ASP A 27 -26.29 2.98 -29.48
C ASP A 27 -26.28 3.78 -28.17
N GLN A 28 -25.17 3.75 -27.44
CA GLN A 28 -24.86 4.78 -26.46
C GLN A 28 -24.12 5.87 -27.24
N ASP A 29 -24.72 7.05 -27.32
CA ASP A 29 -24.01 8.26 -27.73
C ASP A 29 -22.83 8.44 -26.75
N PHE A 30 -21.65 7.98 -27.15
CA PHE A 30 -20.42 8.23 -26.41
C PHE A 30 -20.27 9.74 -26.20
N PRO A 31 -19.75 10.20 -25.05
CA PRO A 31 -19.49 11.62 -24.84
C PRO A 31 -18.66 12.15 -26.00
N VAL A 32 -19.24 13.10 -26.75
CA VAL A 32 -18.58 13.73 -27.89
C VAL A 32 -17.40 14.52 -27.34
N PHE A 33 -16.19 14.15 -27.74
CA PHE A 33 -14.97 14.88 -27.39
C PHE A 33 -15.06 16.34 -27.85
N SER A 34 -14.31 17.23 -27.19
CA SER A 34 -14.21 18.65 -27.59
C SER A 34 -13.76 18.85 -29.04
N ASN A 35 -13.14 17.84 -29.66
CA ASN A 35 -12.70 17.86 -31.06
C ASN A 35 -13.74 17.28 -32.06
N GLY A 36 -14.89 16.77 -31.59
CA GLY A 36 -15.99 16.30 -32.46
C GLY A 36 -15.74 15.00 -33.23
N GLU A 37 -14.63 14.28 -32.97
CA GLU A 37 -14.40 12.98 -33.60
C GLU A 37 -15.07 11.85 -32.81
N ALA A 38 -15.75 10.94 -33.51
CA ALA A 38 -16.23 9.70 -32.93
C ALA A 38 -15.03 8.74 -32.75
N SER A 39 -14.27 8.93 -31.67
CA SER A 39 -13.20 8.02 -31.33
C SER A 39 -13.74 6.87 -30.49
N ASN A 40 -13.56 5.62 -30.95
CA ASN A 40 -13.73 4.42 -30.12
C ASN A 40 -12.64 4.32 -29.03
N HIS A 41 -11.83 5.36 -28.86
CA HIS A 41 -10.81 5.44 -27.82
C HIS A 41 -11.47 5.82 -26.48
N PRO A 42 -11.15 5.12 -25.39
CA PRO A 42 -11.49 5.54 -24.03
C PRO A 42 -10.58 6.71 -23.66
N ALA A 43 -10.79 7.84 -24.35
CA ALA A 43 -10.04 9.05 -24.07
C ALA A 43 -10.38 9.54 -22.66
N PRO A 44 -9.47 10.31 -22.06
CA PRO A 44 -9.62 10.76 -20.69
C PRO A 44 -10.85 11.66 -20.58
N ASN A 45 -11.89 11.14 -19.92
CA ASN A 45 -13.12 11.88 -19.74
C ASN A 45 -12.92 12.87 -18.58
N PRO A 46 -13.22 14.18 -18.76
CA PRO A 46 -13.17 15.13 -17.66
C PRO A 46 -14.07 14.61 -16.53
N VAL A 47 -13.67 14.79 -15.26
CA VAL A 47 -14.54 14.52 -14.10
C VAL A 47 -15.92 15.05 -14.42
N THR A 48 -16.90 14.16 -14.47
CA THR A 48 -18.29 14.60 -14.57
C THR A 48 -18.55 15.51 -13.37
N VAL A 49 -18.82 16.78 -13.68
CA VAL A 49 -19.50 17.85 -12.93
C VAL A 49 -19.86 17.47 -11.47
N PRO A 50 -19.51 18.30 -10.49
CA PRO A 50 -19.02 17.90 -9.17
C PRO A 50 -19.79 16.72 -8.55
N THR A 51 -19.03 15.66 -8.32
CA THR A 51 -19.27 14.59 -7.34
C THR A 51 -19.91 15.14 -6.06
N GLY A 52 -20.86 14.37 -5.53
CA GLY A 52 -21.95 14.82 -4.68
C GLY A 52 -21.57 15.48 -3.35
N GLY A 53 -22.58 16.06 -2.72
CA GLY A 53 -22.42 16.87 -1.51
C GLY A 53 -21.69 16.11 -0.41
N LEU A 54 -20.68 16.77 0.17
CA LEU A 54 -20.25 16.46 1.53
C LEU A 54 -21.29 17.07 2.47
N SER A 55 -21.86 16.24 3.34
CA SER A 55 -22.70 16.66 4.46
C SER A 55 -22.20 16.04 5.76
N PHE A 56 -22.77 16.48 6.87
CA PHE A 56 -22.41 16.05 8.21
C PHE A 56 -23.69 15.61 8.91
N GLU A 57 -23.63 14.54 9.68
CA GLU A 57 -24.75 14.18 10.55
C GLU A 57 -24.84 15.15 11.75
N ASP A 58 -25.96 15.11 12.47
CA ASP A 58 -26.23 16.01 13.60
C ASP A 58 -25.19 15.88 14.74
N ASP A 59 -24.41 14.81 14.75
CA ASP A 59 -23.31 14.57 15.71
C ASP A 59 -22.06 15.45 15.45
N GLY A 60 -21.96 16.10 14.28
CA GLY A 60 -20.77 16.88 13.85
C GLY A 60 -19.49 16.03 13.70
N PHE A 61 -19.62 14.72 13.80
CA PHE A 61 -18.54 13.74 13.84
C PHE A 61 -18.56 12.86 12.58
N THR A 62 -19.73 12.45 12.11
CA THR A 62 -19.93 11.58 10.96
C THR A 62 -19.98 12.39 9.67
N TRP A 63 -19.04 12.10 8.76
CA TRP A 63 -18.97 12.72 7.44
C TRP A 63 -19.69 11.85 6.41
N VAL A 64 -20.60 12.44 5.65
CA VAL A 64 -21.42 11.74 4.67
C VAL A 64 -21.09 12.23 3.27
N TYR A 65 -20.65 11.31 2.43
CA TYR A 65 -20.25 11.55 1.05
C TYR A 65 -21.26 10.95 0.09
N GLU A 66 -21.74 11.78 -0.82
CA GLU A 66 -22.49 11.33 -1.98
C GLU A 66 -21.53 11.00 -3.12
N GLY A 67 -21.47 9.73 -3.51
CA GLY A 67 -20.65 9.27 -4.62
C GLY A 67 -21.02 9.94 -5.95
N PRO A 68 -20.15 9.83 -6.97
CA PRO A 68 -20.38 10.43 -8.29
C PRO A 68 -21.72 10.01 -8.90
N GLN A 69 -22.31 10.91 -9.67
CA GLN A 69 -23.46 10.54 -10.50
C GLN A 69 -23.04 9.48 -11.52
N PRO A 70 -23.84 8.41 -11.68
CA PRO A 70 -23.47 7.30 -12.55
C PRO A 70 -23.44 7.75 -14.02
N VAL A 71 -22.41 7.30 -14.73
CA VAL A 71 -22.28 7.53 -16.18
C VAL A 71 -22.91 6.38 -16.99
N PHE A 72 -22.92 5.16 -16.44
CA PHE A 72 -23.46 3.99 -17.10
C PHE A 72 -24.89 3.66 -16.63
N GLU A 73 -25.63 2.95 -17.48
CA GLU A 73 -26.89 2.32 -17.10
C GLU A 73 -26.69 1.38 -15.91
N GLU A 74 -27.73 1.22 -15.08
CA GLU A 74 -27.69 0.32 -13.93
C GLU A 74 -27.54 -1.13 -14.36
N SER A 75 -26.67 -1.86 -13.67
CA SER A 75 -26.37 -3.26 -13.91
C SER A 75 -26.13 -4.02 -12.61
N GLU A 76 -26.18 -5.35 -12.69
CA GLU A 76 -25.85 -6.25 -11.58
C GLU A 76 -24.64 -7.13 -11.95
N PRO A 77 -23.43 -6.54 -12.00
CA PRO A 77 -22.28 -7.13 -12.67
C PRO A 77 -21.75 -8.43 -12.00
N PHE A 78 -22.20 -8.72 -10.77
CA PHE A 78 -21.89 -9.96 -10.06
C PHE A 78 -22.93 -11.09 -10.25
N LYS A 79 -24.09 -10.82 -10.85
CA LYS A 79 -25.07 -11.85 -11.23
C LYS A 79 -24.79 -12.41 -12.62
N ASP A 80 -24.50 -11.53 -13.57
CA ASP A 80 -24.01 -11.88 -14.89
C ASP A 80 -22.89 -10.90 -15.28
N ALA A 81 -21.67 -11.41 -15.50
CA ALA A 81 -20.55 -10.58 -15.91
C ALA A 81 -20.75 -9.96 -17.30
N GLY A 82 -21.62 -10.55 -18.14
CA GLY A 82 -22.03 -10.00 -19.43
C GLY A 82 -22.97 -8.78 -19.32
N ASP A 83 -23.60 -8.58 -18.15
CA ASP A 83 -24.51 -7.46 -17.91
C ASP A 83 -23.79 -6.21 -17.39
N ALA A 84 -22.49 -6.29 -17.09
CA ALA A 84 -21.71 -5.16 -16.60
C ALA A 84 -21.63 -4.03 -17.63
N THR A 85 -22.27 -2.90 -17.34
CA THR A 85 -22.37 -1.74 -18.25
C THR A 85 -21.13 -0.84 -18.22
N ASN A 86 -20.29 -0.98 -17.20
CA ASN A 86 -19.07 -0.19 -16.99
C ASN A 86 -17.79 -0.86 -17.52
N ILE A 87 -17.91 -1.87 -18.40
CA ILE A 87 -16.74 -2.45 -19.10
C ILE A 87 -16.49 -1.66 -20.39
N LEU A 88 -15.32 -1.03 -20.48
CA LEU A 88 -14.88 -0.29 -21.65
C LEU A 88 -14.29 -1.23 -22.71
N PRO A 89 -14.46 -0.93 -24.01
CA PRO A 89 -13.75 -1.62 -25.07
C PRO A 89 -12.23 -1.48 -24.89
N THR A 90 -11.52 -2.60 -24.95
CA THR A 90 -10.07 -2.61 -24.97
C THR A 90 -9.55 -2.03 -26.27
N VAL A 91 -8.69 -1.01 -26.22
CA VAL A 91 -7.96 -0.51 -27.40
C VAL A 91 -6.45 -0.57 -27.21
N TYR A 92 -5.75 -1.10 -28.21
CA TYR A 92 -4.28 -1.29 -28.20
C TYR A 92 -3.58 -0.10 -28.84
N GLU A 93 -3.83 1.10 -28.32
CA GLU A 93 -3.29 2.34 -28.83
C GLU A 93 -2.72 3.20 -27.70
N ARG A 94 -1.79 4.09 -28.06
CA ARG A 94 -1.31 5.14 -27.15
C ARG A 94 -2.47 6.01 -26.70
N MET A 95 -2.38 6.52 -25.49
CA MET A 95 -3.30 7.51 -24.98
C MET A 95 -3.33 8.75 -25.84
N ILE A 96 -4.52 9.33 -25.91
CA ILE A 96 -4.78 10.59 -26.57
C ILE A 96 -5.05 11.63 -25.49
N ASP A 97 -4.36 12.77 -25.54
CA ASP A 97 -4.59 13.87 -24.61
C ASP A 97 -5.85 14.68 -24.95
N GLN A 98 -6.14 15.73 -24.18
CA GLN A 98 -7.27 16.63 -24.46
C GLN A 98 -7.11 17.43 -25.76
N GLY A 99 -5.89 17.66 -26.22
CA GLY A 99 -5.59 18.30 -27.51
C GLY A 99 -5.84 17.37 -28.70
N GLY A 100 -5.94 16.06 -28.46
CA GLY A 100 -6.06 15.05 -29.50
C GLY A 100 -4.71 14.44 -29.90
N ASP A 101 -3.63 14.80 -29.22
CA ASP A 101 -2.29 14.31 -29.51
C ASP A 101 -2.00 13.00 -28.78
N ARG A 102 -1.15 12.17 -29.39
CA ARG A 102 -0.76 10.88 -28.81
C ARG A 102 0.32 11.09 -27.76
N VAL A 103 0.03 10.70 -26.53
CA VAL A 103 0.95 10.76 -25.41
C VAL A 103 2.09 9.74 -25.61
N PRO A 104 3.37 10.15 -25.60
CA PRO A 104 4.51 9.22 -25.62
C PRO A 104 4.48 8.25 -24.43
N ASN A 105 5.06 7.05 -24.59
CA ASN A 105 5.21 6.05 -23.52
C ASN A 105 3.90 5.70 -22.77
N SER A 106 2.78 5.73 -23.49
CA SER A 106 1.44 5.48 -22.95
C SER A 106 0.71 4.29 -23.61
N LEU A 107 1.46 3.45 -24.34
CA LEU A 107 0.92 2.23 -24.93
C LEU A 107 1.03 1.10 -23.89
N PRO A 108 -0.09 0.59 -23.34
CA PRO A 108 -0.03 -0.56 -22.43
C PRO A 108 0.37 -1.85 -23.18
N SER A 109 0.46 -2.96 -22.48
CA SER A 109 0.70 -4.28 -23.07
C SER A 109 -0.29 -4.61 -24.21
N THR A 110 0.22 -5.20 -25.29
CA THR A 110 -0.55 -5.61 -26.48
C THR A 110 -0.41 -7.12 -26.74
N PRO A 111 -1.29 -7.73 -27.54
CA PRO A 111 -1.18 -9.16 -27.87
C PRO A 111 0.11 -9.50 -28.62
N GLU A 112 0.61 -8.59 -29.45
CA GLU A 112 1.84 -8.78 -30.24
C GLU A 112 3.11 -8.43 -29.45
N ASP A 113 3.04 -7.42 -28.59
CA ASP A 113 4.13 -6.97 -27.73
C ASP A 113 3.62 -6.78 -26.29
N PRO A 114 3.93 -7.69 -25.36
CA PRO A 114 3.47 -7.63 -23.98
C PRO A 114 4.19 -6.56 -23.13
N TYR A 115 5.34 -6.03 -23.58
CA TYR A 115 6.23 -5.21 -22.76
C TYR A 115 6.62 -3.90 -23.47
N ASN A 116 5.61 -3.14 -23.95
CA ASN A 116 5.83 -1.93 -24.75
C ASN A 116 6.62 -0.80 -24.08
N LEU A 117 6.75 -0.82 -22.75
CA LEU A 117 7.31 0.28 -21.95
C LEU A 117 8.65 -0.05 -21.29
N HIS A 118 9.19 -1.25 -21.52
CA HIS A 118 10.51 -1.61 -21.03
C HIS A 118 11.11 -2.75 -21.87
N PRO A 119 12.45 -2.82 -22.02
CA PRO A 119 13.11 -4.00 -22.56
C PRO A 119 12.99 -5.21 -21.61
N ASP A 120 13.39 -6.39 -22.05
CA ASP A 120 13.51 -7.55 -21.16
C ASP A 120 14.39 -7.20 -19.93
N PRO A 121 13.93 -7.45 -18.70
CA PRO A 121 14.68 -7.06 -17.51
C PRO A 121 15.95 -7.88 -17.35
N VAL A 122 16.96 -7.27 -16.72
CA VAL A 122 18.16 -8.00 -16.29
C VAL A 122 17.83 -8.74 -14.99
N VAL A 123 18.08 -10.06 -14.97
CA VAL A 123 17.74 -10.92 -13.83
C VAL A 123 19.00 -11.51 -13.21
N SER A 124 19.11 -11.43 -11.88
CA SER A 124 20.22 -12.01 -11.11
C SER A 124 19.72 -12.73 -9.85
N ASP A 125 20.53 -13.66 -9.34
CA ASP A 125 20.24 -14.35 -8.08
C ASP A 125 20.57 -13.46 -6.87
N ILE A 126 19.74 -13.52 -5.84
CA ILE A 126 19.95 -12.84 -4.55
C ILE A 126 19.67 -13.78 -3.37
N ASP A 127 20.13 -13.41 -2.19
CA ASP A 127 19.65 -14.00 -0.95
C ASP A 127 18.20 -13.56 -0.67
N SER A 128 17.27 -14.52 -0.70
CA SER A 128 15.84 -14.23 -0.52
C SER A 128 15.46 -13.89 0.92
N ARG A 129 16.34 -14.04 1.91
CA ARG A 129 16.00 -13.74 3.32
C ARG A 129 15.47 -12.31 3.46
N SER A 130 14.23 -12.19 3.97
CA SER A 130 13.54 -10.92 4.15
C SER A 130 13.62 -10.41 5.60
N PRO A 131 13.31 -9.13 5.88
CA PRO A 131 13.20 -8.60 7.24
C PRO A 131 12.26 -9.44 8.11
N ARG A 132 11.14 -9.88 7.52
CA ARG A 132 10.18 -10.79 8.17
C ARG A 132 10.82 -12.11 8.56
N TRP A 133 11.57 -12.73 7.64
CA TRP A 133 12.21 -14.02 7.86
C TRP A 133 13.25 -13.93 8.96
N ASP A 134 14.10 -12.90 8.92
CA ASP A 134 15.16 -12.71 9.90
C ASP A 134 14.59 -12.36 11.29
N LEU A 135 13.57 -11.50 11.37
CA LEU A 135 12.85 -11.27 12.64
C LEU A 135 12.20 -12.53 13.19
N ALA A 136 11.50 -13.31 12.36
CA ALA A 136 10.92 -14.58 12.80
C ALA A 136 11.99 -15.53 13.37
N ASN A 137 13.15 -15.63 12.73
CA ASN A 137 14.24 -16.48 13.22
C ASN A 137 14.82 -15.98 14.54
N ILE A 138 15.04 -14.67 14.68
CA ILE A 138 15.52 -14.06 15.93
C ILE A 138 14.54 -14.34 17.06
N ILE A 139 13.25 -14.06 16.82
CA ILE A 139 12.18 -14.26 17.80
C ILE A 139 12.11 -15.73 18.23
N ASN A 140 12.17 -16.68 17.29
CA ASN A 140 12.22 -18.11 17.60
C ASN A 140 13.44 -18.48 18.46
N VAL A 141 14.62 -17.88 18.20
CA VAL A 141 15.82 -18.08 19.03
C VAL A 141 15.58 -17.54 20.43
N LEU A 142 15.05 -16.32 20.58
CA LEU A 142 14.76 -15.71 21.88
C LEU A 142 13.78 -16.57 22.68
N HIS A 143 12.67 -16.99 22.08
CA HIS A 143 11.68 -17.87 22.70
C HIS A 143 12.33 -19.17 23.19
N ALA A 144 13.17 -19.78 22.36
CA ALA A 144 13.84 -21.02 22.74
C ALA A 144 14.82 -20.87 23.92
N VAL A 145 15.38 -19.67 24.14
CA VAL A 145 16.24 -19.36 25.30
C VAL A 145 15.40 -19.20 26.56
N VAL A 146 14.28 -18.46 26.49
CA VAL A 146 13.48 -18.12 27.68
C VAL A 146 12.45 -19.19 28.06
N PHE A 147 12.01 -20.02 27.10
CA PHE A 147 11.09 -21.15 27.26
C PHE A 147 11.72 -22.50 26.80
N PRO A 148 12.81 -22.97 27.43
CA PRO A 148 13.48 -24.23 27.12
C PRO A 148 12.59 -25.46 27.28
N GLU A 149 11.56 -25.40 28.15
CA GLU A 149 10.55 -26.44 28.30
C GLU A 149 9.71 -26.65 27.04
N ASP A 150 9.27 -25.58 26.38
CA ASP A 150 8.50 -25.64 25.14
C ASP A 150 9.36 -26.21 24.02
N ARG A 151 10.63 -25.81 23.98
CA ARG A 151 11.61 -26.43 23.07
C ARG A 151 11.77 -27.92 23.35
N ALA A 152 11.94 -28.32 24.61
CA ALA A 152 12.08 -29.72 25.00
C ALA A 152 10.84 -30.55 24.62
N ALA A 153 9.64 -29.95 24.68
CA ALA A 153 8.40 -30.61 24.27
C ALA A 153 8.32 -30.91 22.75
N THR A 154 9.09 -30.19 21.92
CA THR A 154 9.18 -30.45 20.47
C THR A 154 10.22 -31.51 20.07
N ASN A 155 11.09 -31.91 21.00
CA ASN A 155 12.07 -32.97 20.79
C ASN A 155 11.39 -34.35 20.87
N GLN A 156 11.59 -35.21 19.87
CA GLN A 156 11.19 -36.62 19.95
C GLN A 156 12.41 -37.50 20.19
N GLU A 157 12.29 -38.45 21.11
CA GLU A 157 13.25 -39.56 21.20
C GLU A 157 12.94 -40.58 20.10
N VAL A 158 13.87 -40.74 19.16
CA VAL A 158 13.80 -41.75 18.10
C VAL A 158 14.72 -42.91 18.48
N PHE A 159 14.13 -44.11 18.49
CA PHE A 159 14.85 -45.36 18.73
C PHE A 159 15.13 -46.07 17.39
N PRO A 160 16.17 -46.93 17.29
CA PRO A 160 16.54 -47.65 16.06
C PRO A 160 15.51 -48.66 15.49
N GLY A 161 14.20 -48.51 15.78
CA GLY A 161 13.11 -49.38 15.31
C GLY A 161 11.83 -48.65 14.89
N GLY A 162 11.82 -47.31 14.85
CA GLY A 162 10.62 -46.50 14.58
C GLY A 162 9.99 -45.92 15.86
N GLU A 163 8.98 -45.05 15.68
CA GLU A 163 8.31 -44.32 16.77
C GLU A 163 7.87 -45.25 17.91
N GLY A 164 8.26 -44.92 19.15
CA GLY A 164 7.62 -45.44 20.36
C GLY A 164 7.94 -46.87 20.80
N VAL A 165 8.99 -47.52 20.29
CA VAL A 165 9.37 -48.89 20.74
C VAL A 165 10.78 -48.95 21.32
N PRO A 166 10.96 -49.14 22.66
CA PRO A 166 12.26 -49.37 23.25
C PRO A 166 12.71 -50.81 22.99
N ALA A 167 13.66 -51.02 22.08
CA ALA A 167 14.40 -52.28 21.98
C ALA A 167 15.71 -52.27 22.80
N ASP A 168 16.24 -51.09 23.13
CA ASP A 168 17.37 -50.90 24.06
C ASP A 168 17.34 -49.46 24.61
N PRO A 169 17.10 -49.26 25.93
CA PRO A 169 17.03 -47.92 26.53
C PRO A 169 18.36 -47.14 26.53
N ARG A 170 19.47 -47.72 26.06
CA ARG A 170 20.81 -47.09 26.13
C ARG A 170 21.24 -46.37 24.84
N ARG A 171 20.39 -46.31 23.79
CA ARG A 171 20.76 -45.76 22.46
C ARG A 171 19.62 -45.02 21.73
N GLY A 172 18.76 -44.29 22.44
CA GLY A 172 17.88 -43.31 21.80
C GLY A 172 18.70 -42.14 21.22
N ARG A 173 18.33 -41.66 20.04
CA ARG A 173 18.77 -40.35 19.54
C ARG A 173 17.57 -39.42 19.57
N VAL A 174 17.77 -38.18 20.00
CA VAL A 174 16.71 -37.17 19.93
C VAL A 174 16.70 -36.63 18.51
N GLU A 175 15.58 -36.79 17.78
CA GLU A 175 15.34 -36.15 16.49
C GLU A 175 14.19 -35.14 16.65
N ARG A 176 14.26 -34.03 15.90
CA ARG A 176 13.23 -32.98 15.92
C ARG A 176 12.13 -33.34 14.92
N LYS A 177 10.87 -33.03 15.23
CA LYS A 177 9.77 -33.13 14.26
C LYS A 177 10.03 -32.21 13.07
N GLU A 178 9.51 -32.57 11.90
CA GLU A 178 9.54 -31.76 10.67
C GLU A 178 8.90 -30.36 10.86
N ASN A 179 8.04 -30.20 11.88
CA ASN A 179 7.39 -28.95 12.26
C ASN A 179 7.96 -28.31 13.55
N ALA A 180 9.03 -28.84 14.13
CA ALA A 180 9.75 -28.16 15.21
C ALA A 180 10.59 -27.05 14.56
N GLY A 181 10.36 -25.79 14.95
CA GLY A 181 10.87 -24.59 14.29
C GLY A 181 12.29 -24.68 13.72
N THR A 182 12.52 -23.92 12.65
CA THR A 182 13.71 -23.89 11.78
C THR A 182 15.01 -23.45 12.46
N ILE A 183 15.10 -23.36 13.79
CA ILE A 183 16.30 -22.90 14.51
C ILE A 183 17.46 -23.89 14.25
N PRO A 184 18.45 -23.58 13.39
CA PRO A 184 19.55 -24.49 13.13
C PRO A 184 20.51 -24.44 14.32
N GLY A 185 20.83 -25.58 14.93
CA GLY A 185 21.92 -25.68 15.91
C GLY A 185 21.52 -25.68 17.39
N GLU A 186 22.55 -25.49 18.24
CA GLU A 186 22.44 -25.35 19.70
C GLU A 186 21.78 -24.02 20.04
N VAL A 187 20.88 -24.00 21.03
CA VAL A 187 20.31 -22.72 21.50
C VAL A 187 21.26 -22.15 22.52
N PRO A 188 21.58 -20.85 22.44
CA PRO A 188 22.37 -20.17 23.44
C PRO A 188 21.83 -20.38 24.86
N GLY A 189 22.71 -20.38 25.86
CA GLY A 189 22.30 -20.43 27.27
C GLY A 189 21.68 -19.12 27.78
N GLU A 190 21.87 -18.03 27.03
CA GLU A 190 21.49 -16.65 27.38
C GLU A 190 20.99 -15.93 26.12
N ILE A 191 20.30 -14.79 26.30
CA ILE A 191 19.79 -13.99 25.18
C ILE A 191 20.95 -13.51 24.29
N PRO A 192 20.96 -13.84 22.98
CA PRO A 192 22.00 -13.39 22.06
C PRO A 192 21.86 -11.91 21.71
N MET A 193 22.62 -11.04 22.38
CA MET A 193 22.52 -9.58 22.22
C MET A 193 22.86 -9.09 20.81
N ASP A 194 23.68 -9.82 20.05
CA ASP A 194 23.94 -9.53 18.64
C ASP A 194 22.69 -9.70 17.75
N GLN A 195 21.79 -10.62 18.11
CA GLN A 195 20.51 -10.79 17.42
C GLN A 195 19.49 -9.74 17.86
N VAL A 196 19.52 -9.34 19.13
CA VAL A 196 18.69 -8.23 19.64
C VAL A 196 19.04 -6.94 18.92
N GLU A 197 20.33 -6.61 18.80
CA GLU A 197 20.77 -5.41 18.06
C GLU A 197 20.38 -5.51 16.58
N PHE A 198 20.61 -6.66 15.94
CA PHE A 198 20.20 -6.84 14.54
C PHE A 198 18.68 -6.67 14.33
N ALA A 199 17.84 -7.11 15.27
CA ALA A 199 16.40 -6.88 15.19
C ALA A 199 16.05 -5.38 15.33
N ILE A 200 16.74 -4.64 16.19
CA ILE A 200 16.59 -3.18 16.30
C ILE A 200 17.01 -2.51 15.00
N ASP A 201 18.13 -2.93 14.40
CA ASP A 201 18.62 -2.40 13.13
C ASP A 201 17.62 -2.65 11.98
N ILE A 202 17.00 -3.83 11.91
CA ILE A 202 15.92 -4.11 10.96
C ILE A 202 14.73 -3.15 11.17
N LEU A 203 14.33 -2.91 12.41
CA LEU A 203 13.16 -2.09 12.73
C LEU A 203 13.41 -0.60 12.42
N GLU A 204 14.62 -0.12 12.73
CA GLU A 204 15.06 1.26 12.50
C GLU A 204 15.54 1.52 11.07
N GLY A 205 15.87 0.48 10.29
CA GLY A 205 16.47 0.59 8.96
C GLY A 205 17.94 1.01 8.98
N ASN A 206 18.70 0.53 9.97
CA ASN A 206 20.14 0.80 10.08
C ASN A 206 20.95 -0.10 9.12
N GLU A 207 22.17 0.33 8.82
CA GLU A 207 23.20 -0.55 8.24
C GLU A 207 23.60 -1.59 9.29
N PHE A 208 24.00 -2.79 8.88
CA PHE A 208 24.40 -3.86 9.80
C PHE A 208 25.72 -4.50 9.38
N GLU A 209 26.68 -4.50 10.31
CA GLU A 209 27.98 -5.11 10.03
C GLU A 209 27.87 -6.64 9.81
N ASN A 210 28.51 -7.13 8.75
CA ASN A 210 28.71 -8.56 8.47
C ASN A 210 27.47 -9.38 8.10
N ARG A 211 26.42 -8.76 7.54
CA ARG A 211 25.29 -9.49 6.97
C ARG A 211 25.01 -8.99 5.56
N ASP A 212 25.32 -9.81 4.57
CA ASP A 212 24.94 -9.54 3.18
C ASP A 212 23.41 -9.74 3.05
N ARG A 213 22.65 -8.65 3.06
CA ARG A 213 21.19 -8.64 2.86
C ARG A 213 20.83 -7.54 1.88
N ALA A 214 19.91 -7.86 0.99
CA ALA A 214 19.43 -6.90 0.00
C ALA A 214 18.77 -5.65 0.61
N TYR A 215 18.19 -5.75 1.82
CA TYR A 215 17.41 -4.67 2.45
C TYR A 215 18.20 -3.81 3.45
N GLU A 216 19.53 -3.94 3.50
CA GLU A 216 20.39 -3.23 4.46
C GLU A 216 20.31 -1.71 4.33
N GLY A 217 20.27 -0.98 5.46
CA GLY A 217 20.50 0.47 5.52
C GLY A 217 19.41 1.37 4.91
N GLU A 218 18.57 0.83 4.03
CA GLU A 218 17.57 1.59 3.28
C GLU A 218 16.18 1.48 3.92
N PHE A 219 15.94 0.38 4.65
CA PHE A 219 14.59 -0.10 4.85
C PHE A 219 14.18 -0.22 6.33
N ALA A 220 13.41 0.77 6.82
CA ALA A 220 12.84 0.75 8.16
C ALA A 220 11.44 0.08 8.19
N LEU A 221 11.19 -0.76 9.19
CA LEU A 221 9.83 -1.24 9.47
C LEU A 221 8.98 -0.19 10.19
N LEU A 222 9.64 0.68 10.96
CA LEU A 222 9.06 1.90 11.51
C LEU A 222 9.00 2.95 10.39
N ASN A 223 7.80 3.38 9.98
CA ASN A 223 7.64 4.27 8.82
C ASN A 223 7.82 5.75 9.22
N TYR A 224 9.00 6.10 9.73
CA TYR A 224 9.34 7.45 10.21
C TYR A 224 10.22 8.24 9.23
N ASN A 225 10.66 7.61 8.13
CA ASN A 225 11.73 8.11 7.26
C ASN A 225 11.25 8.68 5.91
N GLY A 226 9.95 8.96 5.74
CA GLY A 226 9.37 9.37 4.45
C GLY A 226 10.05 10.57 3.81
N VAL A 227 10.53 11.52 4.62
CA VAL A 227 11.24 12.74 4.16
C VAL A 227 12.54 12.43 3.42
N ASN A 228 13.25 11.38 3.81
CA ASN A 228 14.49 10.95 3.17
C ASN A 228 14.24 10.08 1.92
N MET A 229 12.99 9.79 1.59
CA MET A 229 12.57 8.96 0.44
C MET A 229 12.11 9.82 -0.75
N VAL A 230 12.57 11.07 -0.84
CA VAL A 230 12.39 11.93 -2.01
C VAL A 230 13.57 11.70 -2.95
N LYS A 231 13.32 11.23 -4.17
CA LYS A 231 14.34 11.10 -5.21
C LYS A 231 14.11 12.10 -6.32
N THR A 232 15.13 12.91 -6.60
CA THR A 232 15.11 13.86 -7.71
C THR A 232 15.51 13.17 -9.01
N VAL A 233 14.75 13.39 -10.07
CA VAL A 233 15.09 12.90 -11.41
C VAL A 233 16.24 13.74 -11.98
N THR A 234 17.25 13.08 -12.52
CA THR A 234 18.47 13.73 -13.02
C THR A 234 18.91 13.15 -14.36
N GLN A 235 19.76 13.86 -15.10
CA GLN A 235 20.33 13.31 -16.32
C GLN A 235 21.42 12.28 -16.02
N ASN A 236 21.38 11.15 -16.71
CA ASN A 236 22.49 10.19 -16.76
C ASN A 236 23.66 10.71 -17.65
N ASP A 237 24.72 9.93 -17.78
CA ASP A 237 25.89 10.28 -18.60
C ASP A 237 25.57 10.45 -20.10
N GLU A 238 24.44 9.92 -20.56
CA GLU A 238 23.93 10.00 -21.94
C GLU A 238 22.99 11.20 -22.17
N GLY A 239 22.65 11.93 -21.10
CA GLY A 239 21.76 13.09 -21.12
C GLY A 239 20.27 12.75 -20.97
N GLU A 240 19.93 11.51 -20.66
CA GLU A 240 18.56 11.03 -20.47
C GLU A 240 18.11 11.23 -19.02
N TRP A 241 16.86 11.63 -18.82
CA TRP A 241 16.29 11.84 -17.48
C TRP A 241 15.92 10.51 -16.84
N THR A 242 16.59 10.17 -15.74
CA THR A 242 16.39 8.90 -15.04
C THR A 242 16.33 9.06 -13.52
N VAL A 243 15.74 8.06 -12.86
CA VAL A 243 15.77 7.88 -11.41
C VAL A 243 15.80 6.40 -11.07
N GLU A 244 16.64 6.01 -10.13
CA GLU A 244 16.72 4.63 -9.63
C GLU A 244 15.75 4.41 -8.48
N VAL A 245 15.10 3.25 -8.40
CA VAL A 245 14.20 2.89 -7.31
C VAL A 245 14.46 1.46 -6.88
N ASP A 246 14.75 1.24 -5.60
CA ASP A 246 14.86 -0.09 -5.03
C ASP A 246 13.54 -0.48 -4.33
N GLN A 247 13.01 -1.66 -4.67
CA GLN A 247 11.81 -2.20 -4.04
C GLN A 247 12.00 -3.64 -3.58
N PHE A 248 11.48 -3.94 -2.39
CA PHE A 248 11.52 -5.24 -1.76
C PHE A 248 10.12 -5.82 -1.69
N TRP A 249 9.94 -6.94 -2.39
CA TRP A 249 8.67 -7.61 -2.52
C TRP A 249 8.66 -8.81 -1.56
N MET A 250 7.75 -8.79 -0.59
CA MET A 250 7.59 -9.84 0.43
C MET A 250 6.10 -10.11 0.69
N ARG A 251 5.78 -11.23 1.34
CA ARG A 251 4.42 -11.78 1.45
C ARG A 251 3.24 -10.80 1.48
N GLN A 252 3.16 -9.91 2.46
CA GLN A 252 2.05 -8.95 2.61
C GLN A 252 2.49 -7.49 2.36
N ARG A 253 3.70 -7.26 1.87
CA ARG A 253 4.29 -5.92 1.80
C ARG A 253 5.14 -5.74 0.55
N ILE A 254 4.93 -4.61 -0.10
CA ILE A 254 5.92 -4.01 -1.00
C ILE A 254 6.39 -2.78 -0.28
N LYS A 255 7.70 -2.58 -0.25
CA LYS A 255 8.29 -1.36 0.27
C LYS A 255 9.54 -1.04 -0.53
N GLY A 256 9.79 0.23 -0.74
CA GLY A 256 10.96 0.70 -1.45
C GLY A 256 11.64 1.84 -0.71
N ASP A 257 12.70 2.34 -1.32
CA ASP A 257 13.51 3.46 -0.84
C ASP A 257 12.94 4.83 -1.25
N THR A 258 11.91 4.82 -2.10
CA THR A 258 11.31 6.02 -2.69
C THR A 258 9.83 6.12 -2.34
N MET A 259 9.42 7.29 -1.87
CA MET A 259 8.04 7.70 -1.59
C MET A 259 7.61 8.82 -2.52
N PHE A 260 8.55 9.66 -2.95
CA PHE A 260 8.27 10.80 -3.81
C PHE A 260 9.31 10.94 -4.93
N PHE A 261 8.85 11.28 -6.13
CA PHE A 261 9.71 11.78 -7.19
C PHE A 261 9.67 13.30 -7.26
N ASP A 262 10.84 13.91 -7.20
CA ASP A 262 11.03 15.32 -7.51
C ASP A 262 11.42 15.47 -8.98
N LEU A 263 10.45 15.91 -9.78
CA LEU A 263 10.58 16.09 -11.22
C LEU A 263 11.05 17.50 -11.59
N SER A 264 11.46 18.34 -10.63
CA SER A 264 11.74 19.77 -10.87
C SER A 264 12.84 20.05 -11.90
N ASN A 265 13.69 19.06 -12.19
CA ASN A 265 14.75 19.17 -13.18
C ASN A 265 14.31 18.78 -14.59
N VAL A 266 13.26 17.95 -14.73
CA VAL A 266 12.80 17.45 -16.03
C VAL A 266 11.94 18.51 -16.70
N PRO A 267 12.23 18.93 -17.93
CA PRO A 267 11.35 19.83 -18.67
C PRO A 267 9.93 19.23 -18.80
N PRO A 268 8.85 20.01 -18.65
CA PRO A 268 7.47 19.50 -18.58
C PRO A 268 7.13 18.47 -19.67
N ASN A 269 7.41 18.83 -20.92
CA ASN A 269 7.08 18.04 -22.11
C ASN A 269 8.08 16.90 -22.42
N GLU A 270 9.11 16.68 -21.59
CA GLU A 270 10.12 15.65 -21.83
C GLU A 270 9.78 14.34 -21.11
N THR A 271 10.00 13.24 -21.82
CA THR A 271 9.92 11.88 -21.27
C THR A 271 11.12 11.60 -20.38
N TRP A 272 10.96 10.64 -19.49
CA TRP A 272 11.99 10.22 -18.54
C TRP A 272 11.84 8.72 -18.25
N GLU A 273 12.72 8.15 -17.44
CA GLU A 273 12.68 6.72 -17.09
C GLU A 273 12.79 6.48 -15.59
N ILE A 274 12.12 5.42 -15.14
CA ILE A 274 12.34 4.85 -13.81
C ILE A 274 13.14 3.56 -13.97
N HIS A 275 14.30 3.51 -13.34
CA HIS A 275 15.15 2.33 -13.30
C HIS A 275 14.85 1.56 -12.00
N TYR A 276 13.98 0.56 -12.10
CA TYR A 276 13.58 -0.24 -10.94
C TYR A 276 14.57 -1.37 -10.66
N ASN A 277 14.98 -1.50 -9.41
CA ASN A 277 15.67 -2.65 -8.84
C ASN A 277 14.68 -3.41 -7.93
N ILE A 278 14.01 -4.42 -8.48
CA ILE A 278 13.02 -5.21 -7.74
C ILE A 278 13.66 -6.44 -7.13
N HIS A 279 13.70 -6.51 -5.80
CA HIS A 279 14.20 -7.62 -5.02
C HIS A 279 13.03 -8.50 -4.57
N ALA A 280 12.84 -9.65 -5.23
CA ALA A 280 11.80 -10.61 -4.89
C ALA A 280 12.26 -11.47 -3.71
N MET A 281 11.96 -11.02 -2.49
CA MET A 281 12.40 -11.65 -1.24
C MET A 281 11.57 -12.91 -0.92
N HIS A 282 11.78 -13.50 0.25
CA HIS A 282 11.07 -14.69 0.70
C HIS A 282 9.55 -14.47 0.71
N TRP A 283 8.82 -15.36 0.04
CA TRP A 283 7.40 -15.22 -0.30
C TRP A 283 7.06 -13.96 -1.10
N GLY A 284 8.02 -13.49 -1.89
CA GLY A 284 7.94 -12.29 -2.72
C GLY A 284 7.49 -12.54 -4.15
N HIS A 285 7.45 -13.80 -4.60
CA HIS A 285 6.99 -14.16 -5.95
C HIS A 285 5.65 -13.48 -6.28
N GLU A 286 5.59 -12.79 -7.42
CA GLU A 286 4.44 -12.01 -7.89
C GLU A 286 4.65 -11.57 -9.35
N ASP A 287 3.63 -11.02 -9.99
CA ASP A 287 3.78 -10.30 -11.26
C ASP A 287 4.07 -8.81 -10.99
N PHE A 288 5.17 -8.26 -11.53
CA PHE A 288 5.50 -6.85 -11.50
C PHE A 288 4.51 -6.08 -12.37
N ALA A 289 3.66 -5.28 -11.73
CA ALA A 289 2.60 -4.50 -12.36
C ALA A 289 2.51 -3.10 -11.74
N PRO A 290 3.46 -2.19 -12.05
CA PRO A 290 3.32 -0.80 -11.67
C PRO A 290 2.13 -0.19 -12.40
N PHE A 291 1.20 0.36 -11.62
CA PHE A 291 -0.01 0.99 -12.08
C PHE A 291 0.15 2.51 -12.00
N GLN A 292 0.19 3.17 -13.15
CA GLN A 292 0.52 4.56 -13.26
C GLN A 292 -0.74 5.43 -13.36
N VAL A 293 -0.72 6.58 -12.70
CA VAL A 293 -1.77 7.59 -12.75
C VAL A 293 -1.23 8.85 -13.39
N PHE A 294 -1.92 9.33 -14.42
CA PHE A 294 -1.52 10.47 -15.22
C PHE A 294 -2.57 11.57 -15.17
N PHE A 295 -2.16 12.80 -14.87
CA PHE A 295 -3.02 13.98 -14.88
C PHE A 295 -2.59 14.87 -16.05
N GLN A 296 -3.51 15.31 -16.88
CA GLN A 296 -3.15 16.18 -18.00
C GLN A 296 -2.82 17.61 -17.54
N ASP A 297 -2.04 18.34 -18.33
CA ASP A 297 -1.77 19.75 -18.03
C ASP A 297 -3.08 20.55 -18.09
N PRO A 298 -3.48 21.25 -17.00
CA PRO A 298 -4.61 22.18 -17.06
C PRO A 298 -4.40 23.33 -18.05
N ASP A 299 -3.16 23.71 -18.38
CA ASP A 299 -2.82 24.80 -19.30
C ASP A 299 -3.04 24.43 -20.77
N ASP A 300 -3.11 23.14 -21.10
CA ASP A 300 -3.47 22.66 -22.45
C ASP A 300 -4.96 22.90 -22.79
N ARG A 301 -5.72 23.51 -21.86
CA ARG A 301 -7.12 23.85 -22.07
C ARG A 301 -7.32 25.26 -22.60
N GLY A 302 -8.32 25.41 -23.47
CA GLY A 302 -8.87 26.74 -23.77
C GLY A 302 -9.47 27.39 -22.53
N GLU A 303 -9.32 28.71 -22.39
CA GLU A 303 -9.78 29.52 -21.24
C GLU A 303 -11.24 29.29 -20.81
N ASP A 304 -12.09 28.79 -21.73
CA ASP A 304 -13.52 28.56 -21.54
C ASP A 304 -13.90 27.13 -21.06
N GLN A 305 -12.93 26.23 -20.87
CA GLN A 305 -13.21 24.84 -20.47
C GLN A 305 -13.24 24.62 -18.94
N PRO A 306 -14.01 23.64 -18.42
CA PRO A 306 -14.01 23.31 -16.99
C PRO A 306 -12.60 23.00 -16.47
N GLN A 307 -12.27 23.56 -15.31
CA GLN A 307 -10.96 23.42 -14.65
C GLN A 307 -10.66 22.03 -14.08
N ILE A 308 -11.46 21.00 -14.42
CA ILE A 308 -11.21 19.66 -13.89
C ILE A 308 -10.25 18.90 -14.79
N VAL A 309 -9.09 18.56 -14.23
CA VAL A 309 -8.02 17.82 -14.90
C VAL A 309 -8.47 16.41 -15.23
N PRO A 310 -8.64 16.05 -16.53
CA PRO A 310 -8.77 14.66 -16.89
C PRO A 310 -7.52 13.92 -16.48
N PHE A 311 -7.75 12.68 -16.12
CA PHE A 311 -6.69 11.76 -15.81
C PHE A 311 -7.01 10.44 -16.47
N PHE A 312 -5.96 9.64 -16.62
CA PHE A 312 -6.08 8.25 -17.01
C PHE A 312 -5.09 7.44 -16.20
N GLN A 313 -5.32 6.14 -16.20
CA GLN A 313 -4.48 5.22 -15.46
C GLN A 313 -4.34 3.94 -16.24
N MET A 314 -3.20 3.28 -16.09
CA MET A 314 -2.96 1.97 -16.70
C MET A 314 -1.89 1.23 -15.92
N ASP A 315 -1.95 -0.09 -15.98
CA ASP A 315 -0.75 -0.88 -15.70
C ASP A 315 0.26 -0.66 -16.82
N GLN A 316 1.52 -0.44 -16.45
CA GLN A 316 2.58 -0.24 -17.43
C GLN A 316 3.08 -1.57 -18.01
N THR A 317 3.04 -2.65 -17.22
CA THR A 317 3.49 -3.99 -17.61
C THR A 317 2.93 -5.05 -16.68
N PHE A 318 3.11 -6.33 -17.05
CA PHE A 318 2.87 -7.51 -16.22
C PHE A 318 3.98 -8.53 -16.41
N PHE A 319 5.03 -8.41 -15.61
CA PHE A 319 6.21 -9.27 -15.74
C PHE A 319 6.32 -10.27 -14.58
N PRO A 320 6.39 -11.59 -14.83
CA PRO A 320 6.45 -12.58 -13.76
C PRO A 320 7.79 -12.55 -13.01
N MET A 321 7.74 -12.51 -11.68
CA MET A 321 8.92 -12.48 -10.80
C MET A 321 8.98 -13.68 -9.85
N GLU A 322 10.16 -14.27 -9.74
CA GLU A 322 10.45 -15.40 -8.86
C GLU A 322 11.16 -14.97 -7.57
N GLU A 323 10.82 -15.64 -6.47
CA GLU A 323 11.53 -15.47 -5.20
C GLU A 323 13.03 -15.80 -5.34
N GLY A 324 13.88 -15.02 -4.67
CA GLY A 324 15.34 -15.18 -4.69
C GLY A 324 16.01 -14.57 -5.92
N LYS A 325 15.29 -13.70 -6.64
CA LYS A 325 15.81 -12.98 -7.80
C LYS A 325 15.75 -11.46 -7.60
N LYS A 326 16.71 -10.76 -8.19
CA LYS A 326 16.64 -9.32 -8.46
C LYS A 326 16.33 -9.11 -9.94
N TYR A 327 15.36 -8.25 -10.23
CA TYR A 327 14.97 -7.82 -11.56
C TYR A 327 15.29 -6.34 -11.74
N GLN A 328 15.93 -5.98 -12.85
CA GLN A 328 16.21 -4.59 -13.19
C GLN A 328 15.39 -4.20 -14.42
N PHE A 329 14.50 -3.22 -14.26
CA PHE A 329 13.64 -2.70 -15.32
C PHE A 329 14.00 -1.26 -15.65
N GLU A 330 14.05 -0.94 -16.94
CA GLU A 330 14.13 0.43 -17.47
C GLU A 330 12.73 0.79 -17.97
N MET A 331 11.94 1.46 -17.11
CA MET A 331 10.54 1.78 -17.40
C MET A 331 10.43 3.16 -18.02
N SER A 332 10.02 3.22 -19.29
CA SER A 332 9.80 4.48 -19.99
C SER A 332 8.53 5.17 -19.48
N MET A 333 8.66 6.46 -19.13
CA MET A 333 7.59 7.29 -18.62
C MET A 333 7.13 8.33 -19.67
N PRO A 334 5.84 8.67 -19.70
CA PRO A 334 5.33 9.85 -20.40
C PRO A 334 5.98 11.16 -19.93
N PRO A 335 5.66 12.30 -20.58
CA PRO A 335 6.11 13.61 -20.14
C PRO A 335 5.93 13.86 -18.64
N ALA A 336 6.89 14.56 -18.04
CA ALA A 336 6.99 14.74 -16.60
C ALA A 336 5.82 15.52 -15.98
N ASP A 337 5.25 16.47 -16.72
CA ASP A 337 4.04 17.19 -16.32
C ASP A 337 2.81 16.28 -16.13
N MET A 338 2.78 15.14 -16.82
CA MET A 338 1.68 14.19 -16.69
C MET A 338 1.76 13.32 -15.44
N TYR A 339 2.91 13.27 -14.76
CA TYR A 339 3.12 12.35 -13.65
C TYR A 339 2.41 12.79 -12.36
N ASN A 340 1.46 11.98 -11.89
CA ASN A 340 0.83 12.19 -10.59
C ASN A 340 1.35 11.18 -9.54
N LEU A 341 1.21 9.88 -9.80
CA LEU A 341 1.73 8.83 -8.92
C LEU A 341 1.82 7.47 -9.62
N THR A 342 2.61 6.56 -9.06
CA THR A 342 2.67 5.14 -9.41
C THR A 342 2.27 4.30 -8.20
N TYR A 343 1.39 3.31 -8.39
CA TYR A 343 1.15 2.25 -7.42
C TYR A 343 1.91 0.99 -7.80
N HIS A 344 2.45 0.31 -6.81
CA HIS A 344 3.02 -1.03 -6.94
C HIS A 344 2.22 -1.95 -6.04
N TRP A 345 1.56 -2.93 -6.63
CA TRP A 345 0.68 -3.84 -5.91
C TRP A 345 0.97 -5.31 -6.21
N GLY A 346 0.72 -6.17 -5.22
CA GLY A 346 0.79 -7.62 -5.39
C GLY A 346 -0.59 -8.24 -5.46
N TRP A 347 -0.90 -8.86 -6.60
CA TRP A 347 -2.21 -9.44 -6.93
C TRP A 347 -2.65 -10.58 -6.00
N ARG A 348 -1.70 -11.36 -5.48
CA ARG A 348 -2.02 -12.57 -4.70
C ARG A 348 -2.47 -12.28 -3.27
N VAL A 349 -1.99 -11.18 -2.69
CA VAL A 349 -2.21 -10.83 -1.29
C VAL A 349 -2.63 -9.37 -1.21
N HIS A 350 -3.84 -9.12 -1.68
CA HIS A 350 -4.42 -7.80 -1.88
C HIS A 350 -5.58 -7.65 -0.88
N PRO A 351 -5.32 -7.07 0.31
CA PRO A 351 -5.35 -5.61 0.31
C PRO A 351 -4.17 -4.78 0.84
N PRO A 352 -3.18 -5.30 1.61
CA PRO A 352 -2.12 -4.46 2.18
C PRO A 352 -0.82 -4.45 1.38
N ARG A 353 -0.64 -5.32 0.38
CA ARG A 353 0.61 -5.41 -0.38
C ARG A 353 0.66 -4.34 -1.47
N ILE A 354 0.69 -3.08 -1.07
CA ILE A 354 0.71 -1.93 -1.96
C ILE A 354 1.69 -0.87 -1.43
N GLN A 355 2.42 -0.26 -2.36
CA GLN A 355 3.21 0.95 -2.14
C GLN A 355 2.79 2.00 -3.18
N ALA A 356 2.77 3.27 -2.81
CA ALA A 356 2.67 4.39 -3.74
C ALA A 356 3.96 5.21 -3.78
N ILE A 357 4.31 5.67 -4.99
CA ILE A 357 5.29 6.73 -5.20
C ILE A 357 4.54 7.91 -5.82
N GLU A 358 4.66 9.10 -5.22
CA GLU A 358 3.91 10.29 -5.66
C GLU A 358 4.80 11.39 -6.22
N ASN A 359 4.21 12.30 -6.99
CA ASN A 359 4.88 13.54 -7.38
C ASN A 359 5.14 14.41 -6.13
N ALA A 360 6.40 14.69 -5.83
CA ALA A 360 6.82 15.49 -4.69
C ALA A 360 6.24 16.91 -4.70
N GLY A 361 5.90 17.46 -5.88
CA GLY A 361 5.28 18.78 -6.03
C GLY A 361 3.79 18.82 -5.66
N LYS A 362 3.13 17.66 -5.53
CA LYS A 362 1.70 17.58 -5.27
C LYS A 362 1.31 18.24 -3.95
N THR A 363 0.15 18.89 -3.97
CA THR A 363 -0.45 19.51 -2.79
C THR A 363 -1.73 18.79 -2.36
N VAL A 364 -1.88 18.61 -1.06
CA VAL A 364 -3.03 17.99 -0.40
C VAL A 364 -3.43 18.90 0.76
N LEU A 365 -4.69 19.32 0.79
CA LEU A 365 -5.22 20.28 1.75
C LEU A 365 -4.43 21.60 1.81
N GLY A 366 -3.94 22.06 0.64
CA GLY A 366 -3.18 23.31 0.52
C GLY A 366 -1.74 23.23 1.04
N GLN A 367 -1.25 22.04 1.37
CA GLN A 367 0.13 21.81 1.79
C GLN A 367 0.78 20.77 0.89
N ASN A 368 2.06 20.98 0.58
CA ASN A 368 2.87 20.03 -0.16
C ASN A 368 2.99 18.68 0.59
N ILE A 369 2.91 17.55 -0.11
CA ILE A 369 2.93 16.22 0.52
C ILE A 369 4.25 15.87 1.20
N VAL A 370 5.39 16.37 0.70
CA VAL A 370 6.69 16.22 1.39
C VAL A 370 6.70 17.08 2.67
N GLN A 371 6.03 18.23 2.65
CA GLN A 371 5.93 19.08 3.84
C GLN A 371 5.09 18.41 4.95
N TRP A 372 4.03 17.65 4.61
CA TRP A 372 3.30 16.85 5.60
C TRP A 372 4.21 15.88 6.36
N GLU A 373 5.08 15.16 5.64
CA GLU A 373 6.09 14.29 6.26
C GLU A 373 7.10 15.06 7.12
N ARG A 374 7.60 16.21 6.63
CA ARG A 374 8.55 17.06 7.37
C ARG A 374 7.98 17.63 8.66
N ASP A 375 6.70 18.03 8.64
CA ASP A 375 6.05 18.60 9.82
C ASP A 375 5.89 17.59 10.95
N VAL A 376 5.76 16.30 10.61
CA VAL A 376 5.64 15.19 11.55
C VAL A 376 7.03 14.69 11.98
N PHE A 377 7.88 14.29 11.04
CA PHE A 377 9.12 13.54 11.32
C PHE A 377 10.40 14.40 11.30
N GLY A 378 10.29 15.69 11.00
CA GLY A 378 11.42 16.62 10.90
C GLY A 378 12.11 16.59 9.54
N GLU A 379 13.08 17.49 9.34
CA GLU A 379 13.76 17.68 8.04
C GLU A 379 14.62 16.49 7.59
N ASN A 380 15.20 15.79 8.56
CA ASN A 380 15.99 14.59 8.30
C ASN A 380 15.94 13.70 9.57
N PRO A 381 14.95 12.81 9.68
CA PRO A 381 14.80 11.92 10.83
C PRO A 381 16.02 11.02 11.07
N ARG A 382 16.90 10.82 10.08
CA ARG A 382 18.12 10.00 10.23
C ARG A 382 19.39 10.81 10.50
N ALA A 383 19.30 12.13 10.63
CA ALA A 383 20.48 13.00 10.82
C ALA A 383 21.23 12.74 12.14
N SER A 384 20.54 12.25 13.17
CA SER A 384 21.13 11.90 14.47
C SER A 384 20.26 10.89 15.20
N GLN A 385 20.82 10.24 16.22
CA GLN A 385 20.04 9.34 17.07
C GLN A 385 18.86 10.07 17.74
N GLN A 386 19.06 11.33 18.15
CA GLN A 386 17.99 12.12 18.76
C GLN A 386 16.85 12.39 17.77
N ALA A 387 17.16 12.86 16.56
CA ALA A 387 16.16 13.09 15.52
C ALA A 387 15.39 11.81 15.18
N LYS A 388 16.07 10.67 15.15
CA LYS A 388 15.45 9.35 14.90
C LYS A 388 14.45 9.00 15.98
N LEU A 389 14.84 9.14 17.25
CA LEU A 389 13.96 8.85 18.38
C LEU A 389 12.76 9.80 18.40
N GLU A 390 12.96 11.10 18.18
CA GLU A 390 11.88 12.09 18.09
C GLU A 390 10.87 11.77 16.98
N ALA A 391 11.35 11.28 15.83
CA ALA A 391 10.51 10.85 14.72
C ALA A 391 9.75 9.55 15.04
N ILE A 392 10.43 8.52 15.58
CA ILE A 392 9.80 7.26 16.01
C ILE A 392 8.76 7.52 17.10
N GLU A 393 8.98 8.50 17.97
CA GLU A 393 8.01 8.86 18.99
C GLU A 393 6.71 9.44 18.43
N GLN A 394 6.64 9.88 17.17
CA GLN A 394 5.36 10.26 16.54
C GLN A 394 4.48 9.07 16.21
N ILE A 395 5.08 7.88 16.08
CA ILE A 395 4.35 6.63 15.89
C ILE A 395 3.67 6.22 17.20
N GLY A 396 2.42 5.81 17.12
CA GLY A 396 1.59 5.37 18.21
C GLY A 396 2.06 4.10 18.91
N ASP A 397 1.77 3.97 20.20
CA ASP A 397 2.23 2.85 21.05
C ASP A 397 1.48 1.54 20.76
N LEU A 398 0.37 1.61 20.04
CA LEU A 398 -0.33 0.43 19.52
C LEU A 398 0.29 -0.10 18.22
N SER A 399 1.33 0.55 17.67
CA SER A 399 2.07 0.08 16.50
C SER A 399 2.73 -1.27 16.80
N PRO A 400 2.40 -2.34 16.05
CA PRO A 400 3.08 -3.62 16.20
C PRO A 400 4.60 -3.53 15.98
N ALA A 401 5.05 -2.69 15.04
CA ALA A 401 6.47 -2.47 14.80
C ALA A 401 7.15 -1.74 15.98
N LYS A 402 6.48 -0.76 16.58
CA LYS A 402 7.01 -0.02 17.73
C LYS A 402 7.06 -0.89 18.99
N ARG A 403 6.05 -1.72 19.24
CA ARG A 403 6.06 -2.68 20.36
C ARG A 403 7.20 -3.68 20.27
N MET A 404 7.46 -4.23 19.08
CA MET A 404 8.66 -5.05 18.85
C MET A 404 9.93 -4.26 19.17
N TRP A 405 10.04 -3.03 18.65
CA TRP A 405 11.20 -2.16 18.87
C TRP A 405 11.44 -1.85 20.35
N GLU A 406 10.39 -1.53 21.10
CA GLU A 406 10.44 -1.32 22.55
C GLU A 406 10.90 -2.59 23.28
N GLY A 407 10.31 -3.75 22.94
CA GLY A 407 10.68 -5.02 23.54
C GLY A 407 12.16 -5.39 23.31
N PHE A 408 12.66 -5.28 22.07
CA PHE A 408 14.07 -5.53 21.79
C PHE A 408 14.99 -4.54 22.53
N ARG A 409 14.61 -3.26 22.60
CA ARG A 409 15.39 -2.25 23.35
C ARG A 409 15.38 -2.52 24.85
N GLN A 410 14.27 -2.99 25.40
CA GLN A 410 14.17 -3.39 26.80
C GLN A 410 15.08 -4.59 27.09
N LEU A 411 15.09 -5.62 26.22
CA LEU A 411 16.05 -6.73 26.34
C LEU A 411 17.50 -6.25 26.30
N ARG A 412 17.82 -5.33 25.36
CA ARG A 412 19.17 -4.75 25.26
C ARG A 412 19.57 -3.97 26.50
N GLN A 413 18.66 -3.19 27.07
CA GLN A 413 18.92 -2.36 28.25
C GLN A 413 19.10 -3.20 29.51
N LEU A 414 18.26 -4.22 29.70
CA LEU A 414 18.35 -5.08 30.87
C LEU A 414 19.51 -6.08 30.77
N GLY A 415 19.91 -6.47 29.55
CA GLY A 415 21.03 -7.39 29.34
C GLY A 415 20.84 -8.71 30.08
N THR A 416 21.90 -9.15 30.77
CA THR A 416 21.89 -10.36 31.62
C THR A 416 21.28 -10.14 33.00
N ASP A 417 20.93 -8.90 33.36
CA ASP A 417 20.42 -8.56 34.69
C ASP A 417 18.91 -8.78 34.83
N ALA A 418 18.17 -8.93 33.71
CA ALA A 418 16.76 -9.30 33.73
C ALA A 418 16.57 -10.69 34.35
N SER A 419 15.56 -10.82 35.22
CA SER A 419 15.10 -12.14 35.63
C SER A 419 14.54 -12.90 34.43
N ARG A 420 14.59 -14.22 34.48
CA ARG A 420 14.02 -15.06 33.42
C ARG A 420 12.53 -14.80 33.20
N GLN A 421 11.79 -14.48 34.26
CA GLN A 421 10.37 -14.12 34.15
C GLN A 421 10.20 -12.82 33.34
N GLU A 422 10.99 -11.79 33.64
CA GLU A 422 10.94 -10.53 32.87
C GLU A 422 11.31 -10.77 31.40
N GLN A 423 12.32 -11.59 31.12
CA GLN A 423 12.68 -11.94 29.74
C GLN A 423 11.54 -12.69 29.02
N GLN A 424 10.85 -13.60 29.71
CA GLN A 424 9.70 -14.33 29.17
C GLN A 424 8.54 -13.37 28.82
N GLU A 425 8.23 -12.41 29.70
CA GLU A 425 7.18 -11.42 29.47
C GLU A 425 7.52 -10.51 28.27
N ILE A 426 8.77 -10.07 28.16
CA ILE A 426 9.22 -9.22 27.04
C ILE A 426 9.18 -10.00 25.72
N VAL A 427 9.72 -11.23 25.69
CA VAL A 427 9.75 -12.05 24.46
C VAL A 427 8.32 -12.40 24.00
N ALA A 428 7.42 -12.71 24.92
CA ALA A 428 6.02 -12.98 24.59
C ALA A 428 5.33 -11.76 23.96
N GLU A 429 5.64 -10.53 24.41
CA GLU A 429 5.11 -9.32 23.77
C GLU A 429 5.72 -9.08 22.39
N ILE A 430 7.02 -9.33 22.20
CA ILE A 430 7.67 -9.24 20.88
C ILE A 430 7.02 -10.22 19.89
N GLU A 431 6.80 -11.47 20.31
CA GLU A 431 6.12 -12.49 19.49
C GLU A 431 4.73 -12.06 19.08
N ALA A 432 3.92 -11.63 20.05
CA ALA A 432 2.55 -11.26 19.78
C ALA A 432 2.47 -9.97 18.94
N ALA A 433 3.43 -9.05 19.08
CA ALA A 433 3.55 -7.86 18.23
C ALA A 433 4.02 -8.23 16.80
N PHE A 434 4.87 -9.23 16.65
CA PHE A 434 5.25 -9.75 15.34
C PHE A 434 4.09 -10.41 14.60
N ASP A 435 3.23 -11.13 15.32
CA ASP A 435 2.00 -11.70 14.77
C ASP A 435 1.00 -10.62 14.33
N ASP A 436 0.77 -9.61 15.16
CA ASP A 436 -0.04 -8.43 14.80
C ASP A 436 0.52 -7.72 13.56
N TRP A 437 1.84 -7.52 13.53
CA TRP A 437 2.52 -6.92 12.38
C TRP A 437 2.35 -7.76 11.12
N ASN A 438 2.28 -9.08 11.22
CA ASN A 438 2.21 -9.92 10.03
C ASN A 438 0.85 -9.86 9.29
N ASP A 439 -0.22 -9.39 9.93
CA ASP A 439 -1.56 -9.38 9.32
C ASP A 439 -2.19 -7.99 9.31
N ARG A 440 -1.99 -7.26 8.20
CA ARG A 440 -2.63 -5.94 8.02
C ARG A 440 -4.14 -6.00 7.72
N THR A 441 -4.70 -7.20 7.55
CA THR A 441 -6.14 -7.44 7.36
C THR A 441 -6.89 -7.67 8.67
N SER A 442 -6.16 -7.58 9.78
CA SER A 442 -6.66 -7.64 11.14
C SER A 442 -6.27 -6.38 11.90
N LEU A 443 -7.09 -6.01 12.88
CA LEU A 443 -6.75 -4.94 13.82
C LEU A 443 -5.75 -5.50 14.84
N PRO A 444 -4.66 -4.77 15.17
CA PRO A 444 -3.69 -5.22 16.14
C PRO A 444 -4.28 -5.28 17.56
N ARG A 445 -3.66 -6.07 18.45
CA ARG A 445 -4.09 -6.17 19.86
C ARG A 445 -4.19 -4.80 20.51
N GLY A 446 -5.27 -4.58 21.26
CA GLY A 446 -5.59 -3.30 21.89
C GLY A 446 -6.46 -2.39 21.04
N VAL A 447 -6.81 -2.78 19.81
CA VAL A 447 -7.81 -2.07 18.98
C VAL A 447 -9.02 -2.97 18.78
N GLU A 448 -10.19 -2.45 19.14
CA GLU A 448 -11.44 -3.18 19.00
C GLU A 448 -12.10 -2.87 17.65
N LYS A 449 -12.76 -3.88 17.08
CA LYS A 449 -13.63 -3.67 15.93
C LYS A 449 -14.78 -2.75 16.32
N ALA A 450 -15.07 -1.74 15.51
CA ALA A 450 -16.19 -0.84 15.76
C ALA A 450 -17.48 -1.65 15.88
N GLN A 451 -18.27 -1.40 16.94
CA GLN A 451 -19.64 -1.90 17.04
C GLN A 451 -20.57 -0.71 16.81
N ALA A 452 -21.77 -0.96 16.27
CA ALA A 452 -22.81 0.05 16.26
C ALA A 452 -23.45 0.18 17.63
N ASP A 453 -24.03 1.35 17.90
CA ASP A 453 -24.89 1.57 19.04
C ASP A 453 -26.20 0.77 18.93
N GLU A 454 -26.87 0.56 20.06
CA GLU A 454 -28.10 -0.24 20.11
C GLU A 454 -29.20 0.39 19.23
N GLY A 455 -29.63 -0.34 18.19
CA GLY A 455 -30.64 0.12 17.23
C GLY A 455 -30.07 0.71 15.93
N GLU A 456 -28.74 0.84 15.82
CA GLU A 456 -28.06 1.27 14.60
C GLU A 456 -27.51 0.07 13.80
N GLN A 457 -27.30 0.28 12.51
CA GLN A 457 -26.63 -0.72 11.66
C GLN A 457 -25.13 -0.72 11.95
N ALA A 458 -24.55 -1.91 12.13
CA ALA A 458 -23.12 -2.12 12.31
C ALA A 458 -22.29 -1.42 11.22
N TYR A 459 -21.08 -0.99 11.59
CA TYR A 459 -20.05 -0.59 10.62
C TYR A 459 -19.72 -1.76 9.70
N ASP A 460 -19.48 -1.46 8.43
CA ASP A 460 -19.05 -2.47 7.45
C ASP A 460 -17.57 -2.78 7.60
N GLN A 461 -16.78 -1.78 8.02
CA GLN A 461 -15.35 -1.94 8.24
C GLN A 461 -14.80 -0.99 9.30
N THR A 462 -13.62 -1.36 9.80
CA THR A 462 -12.81 -0.51 10.69
C THR A 462 -11.41 -0.38 10.11
N LEU A 463 -10.93 0.85 9.96
CA LEU A 463 -9.56 1.16 9.60
C LEU A 463 -8.84 1.80 10.78
N PHE A 464 -7.60 1.36 11.01
CA PHE A 464 -6.75 1.83 12.09
C PHE A 464 -5.43 2.35 11.50
N TYR A 465 -5.21 3.65 11.66
CA TYR A 465 -3.98 4.33 11.31
C TYR A 465 -2.99 4.22 12.47
N VAL A 466 -1.85 3.59 12.21
CA VAL A 466 -0.73 3.51 13.16
C VAL A 466 0.55 3.18 12.41
N ASN A 467 1.71 3.64 12.91
CA ASN A 467 2.99 3.44 12.24
C ASN A 467 3.02 4.03 10.83
N ASN A 468 2.37 5.18 10.63
CA ASN A 468 2.21 5.83 9.34
C ASN A 468 1.73 4.85 8.24
N THR A 469 0.81 3.95 8.60
CA THR A 469 0.21 2.95 7.71
C THR A 469 -1.19 2.59 8.20
N ILE A 470 -1.90 1.76 7.43
CA ILE A 470 -3.28 1.35 7.70
C ILE A 470 -3.32 -0.15 7.98
N TYR A 471 -3.96 -0.52 9.09
CA TYR A 471 -4.52 -1.84 9.36
C TYR A 471 -6.02 -1.75 9.14
N GLY A 472 -6.63 -2.74 8.50
CA GLY A 472 -8.05 -2.66 8.17
C GLY A 472 -8.73 -4.01 8.32
N ARG A 473 -10.02 -3.97 8.64
CA ARG A 473 -10.85 -5.17 8.73
C ARG A 473 -12.25 -4.89 8.19
N VAL A 474 -12.65 -5.65 7.17
CA VAL A 474 -14.05 -5.74 6.74
C VAL A 474 -14.78 -6.73 7.65
N HIS A 475 -15.92 -6.32 8.19
CA HIS A 475 -16.67 -7.12 9.15
C HIS A 475 -17.35 -8.28 8.44
N GLY A 476 -17.45 -9.44 9.12
CA GLY A 476 -17.95 -10.67 8.50
C GLY A 476 -16.94 -11.40 7.59
N VAL A 477 -15.83 -10.77 7.21
CA VAL A 477 -14.77 -11.38 6.39
C VAL A 477 -13.64 -11.94 7.26
N LYS A 478 -13.09 -13.10 6.87
CA LYS A 478 -11.98 -13.78 7.58
C LYS A 478 -10.83 -14.21 6.65
N ARG A 479 -10.60 -13.46 5.57
CA ARG A 479 -9.60 -13.81 4.55
C ARG A 479 -8.40 -12.87 4.63
N MET A 480 -7.21 -13.45 4.73
CA MET A 480 -5.94 -12.69 4.77
C MET A 480 -5.48 -12.18 3.40
N ALA A 481 -5.95 -12.80 2.31
CA ALA A 481 -5.46 -12.53 0.96
C ALA A 481 -6.35 -11.56 0.17
N GLU A 482 -7.61 -11.41 0.56
CA GLU A 482 -8.64 -10.67 -0.16
C GLU A 482 -9.73 -10.26 0.83
N GLN A 483 -9.86 -8.96 1.09
CA GLN A 483 -11.00 -8.44 1.84
C GLN A 483 -12.09 -8.08 0.83
N THR A 484 -13.32 -8.53 1.08
CA THR A 484 -14.44 -8.40 0.14
C THR A 484 -15.67 -7.87 0.86
N TRP A 485 -16.31 -6.84 0.33
CA TRP A 485 -17.58 -6.34 0.87
C TRP A 485 -18.72 -6.72 -0.08
N PHE A 486 -19.43 -7.80 0.25
CA PHE A 486 -20.35 -8.50 -0.65
C PHE A 486 -21.68 -7.77 -0.87
N GLU A 487 -21.97 -6.78 -0.03
CA GLU A 487 -23.19 -5.99 -0.02
C GLU A 487 -23.27 -5.07 -1.25
N PHE A 488 -22.14 -4.50 -1.68
CA PHE A 488 -22.08 -3.59 -2.83
C PHE A 488 -22.18 -4.30 -4.18
N GLN A 489 -23.34 -4.85 -4.54
CA GLN A 489 -23.52 -5.57 -5.81
C GLN A 489 -24.05 -4.71 -6.95
N SER A 490 -24.67 -3.58 -6.61
CA SER A 490 -25.22 -2.57 -7.52
C SER A 490 -25.15 -1.20 -6.83
N ARG A 491 -25.35 -0.13 -7.59
CA ARG A 491 -25.52 1.23 -7.03
C ARG A 491 -26.62 1.28 -5.96
N GLY A 492 -26.50 2.25 -5.05
CA GLY A 492 -27.45 2.52 -3.96
C GLY A 492 -26.98 2.06 -2.59
N GLU A 493 -25.85 1.36 -2.50
CA GLU A 493 -25.29 0.87 -1.25
C GLU A 493 -24.49 1.94 -0.50
N THR A 494 -24.50 1.88 0.83
CA THR A 494 -23.81 2.83 1.71
C THR A 494 -22.72 2.11 2.51
N LEU A 495 -21.46 2.50 2.30
CA LEU A 495 -20.34 2.02 3.09
C LEU A 495 -20.19 2.83 4.37
N LYS A 496 -20.24 2.15 5.53
CA LYS A 496 -20.02 2.73 6.86
C LYS A 496 -18.65 2.32 7.38
N THR A 497 -17.77 3.31 7.54
CA THR A 497 -16.39 3.10 7.96
C THR A 497 -16.09 3.84 9.26
N ARG A 498 -15.61 3.11 10.27
CA ARG A 498 -14.97 3.71 11.46
C ARG A 498 -13.49 3.87 11.19
N LEU A 499 -13.00 5.10 11.32
CA LEU A 499 -11.59 5.44 11.24
C LEU A 499 -11.08 5.68 12.67
N ILE A 500 -9.97 5.01 13.01
CA ILE A 500 -9.30 5.13 14.30
C ILE A 500 -7.85 5.52 14.04
N ASN A 501 -7.33 6.52 14.74
CA ASN A 501 -5.94 6.94 14.65
C ASN A 501 -5.24 6.72 15.99
N GLY A 502 -4.18 5.92 15.96
CA GLY A 502 -3.30 5.68 17.10
C GLY A 502 -1.98 6.46 17.04
N ASP A 503 -1.64 7.04 15.89
CA ASP A 503 -0.46 7.88 15.75
C ASP A 503 -0.68 9.28 16.34
N TYR A 504 0.42 9.94 16.70
CA TYR A 504 0.40 11.23 17.38
C TYR A 504 0.40 12.43 16.42
N PHE A 505 0.00 12.19 15.18
CA PHE A 505 -0.19 13.17 14.12
C PHE A 505 -1.49 12.86 13.36
N PRO A 506 -2.12 13.86 12.71
CA PRO A 506 -3.37 13.63 11.98
C PRO A 506 -3.13 12.81 10.72
N HIS A 507 -4.13 12.00 10.36
CA HIS A 507 -4.21 11.30 9.08
C HIS A 507 -5.40 11.82 8.27
N ALA A 508 -5.42 11.52 6.98
CA ALA A 508 -6.59 11.74 6.14
C ALA A 508 -7.12 10.42 5.55
N TYR A 509 -8.40 10.42 5.21
CA TYR A 509 -9.07 9.29 4.56
C TYR A 509 -9.57 9.69 3.19
N GLN A 510 -9.12 8.95 2.18
CA GLN A 510 -9.62 9.05 0.83
C GLN A 510 -10.11 7.70 0.32
N ASN A 511 -11.34 7.63 -0.18
CA ASN A 511 -11.93 6.51 -0.91
C ASN A 511 -12.04 6.85 -2.40
N VAL A 512 -11.69 5.91 -3.26
CA VAL A 512 -11.80 5.98 -4.72
C VAL A 512 -12.48 4.72 -5.24
N ASP A 513 -13.32 4.84 -6.27
CA ASP A 513 -13.80 3.68 -7.01
C ASP A 513 -12.77 3.24 -8.04
N PHE A 514 -12.81 1.97 -8.44
CA PHE A 514 -11.86 1.41 -9.40
C PHE A 514 -12.51 1.10 -10.74
N GLY A 515 -13.01 2.16 -11.40
CA GLY A 515 -13.70 2.06 -12.68
C GLY A 515 -15.16 1.67 -12.56
N GLY A 516 -15.73 1.72 -11.36
CA GLY A 516 -17.16 1.51 -11.14
C GLY A 516 -17.98 2.61 -11.83
N ASN A 517 -17.53 3.86 -11.68
CA ASN A 517 -18.24 5.03 -12.20
C ASN A 517 -17.86 5.42 -13.64
N ARG A 518 -16.58 5.32 -14.00
CA ARG A 518 -16.05 5.75 -15.31
C ARG A 518 -15.62 4.63 -16.23
N GLY A 519 -15.71 3.41 -15.72
CA GLY A 519 -15.44 2.21 -16.48
C GLY A 519 -13.97 1.83 -16.46
N TRP A 520 -13.73 0.62 -16.93
CA TRP A 520 -12.42 0.01 -16.96
C TRP A 520 -12.28 -0.92 -18.16
N GLU A 521 -11.07 -1.12 -18.65
CA GLU A 521 -10.76 -2.00 -19.77
C GLU A 521 -10.28 -3.37 -19.32
N ASN A 522 -10.73 -4.37 -20.08
CA ASN A 522 -10.33 -5.75 -19.89
C ASN A 522 -9.23 -6.12 -20.89
N ILE A 523 -7.97 -5.83 -20.55
CA ILE A 523 -6.86 -6.45 -21.26
C ILE A 523 -6.69 -7.87 -20.68
N TYR A 524 -6.73 -8.85 -21.58
CA TYR A 524 -6.49 -10.25 -21.24
C TYR A 524 -5.03 -10.58 -21.56
N GLN A 525 -4.19 -10.73 -20.54
CA GLN A 525 -2.87 -11.33 -20.67
C GLN A 525 -2.68 -12.34 -19.54
N ASN A 526 -2.45 -13.59 -19.94
CA ASN A 526 -2.22 -14.68 -18.99
C ASN A 526 -0.71 -14.91 -18.86
N THR A 527 -0.17 -14.64 -17.67
CA THR A 527 1.25 -14.83 -17.34
C THR A 527 1.54 -16.25 -16.83
N ILE A 528 0.52 -17.05 -16.45
CA ILE A 528 0.67 -18.43 -15.94
C ILE A 528 1.50 -19.33 -16.89
N PRO A 529 1.28 -19.33 -18.22
CA PRO A 529 2.04 -20.18 -19.13
C PRO A 529 3.54 -19.89 -19.16
N ILE A 530 3.98 -18.71 -18.72
CA ILE A 530 5.37 -18.25 -18.74
C ILE A 530 5.95 -18.05 -17.32
N GLY A 531 5.30 -18.60 -16.29
CA GLY A 531 5.81 -18.60 -14.91
C GLY A 531 5.24 -17.51 -14.01
N GLY A 532 4.28 -16.72 -14.48
CA GLY A 532 3.55 -15.77 -13.63
C GLY A 532 2.58 -16.43 -12.68
N GLN A 533 2.18 -15.66 -11.67
CA GLN A 533 1.31 -16.14 -10.59
C GLN A 533 -0.12 -15.57 -10.64
N GLY A 534 -0.39 -14.59 -11.50
CA GLY A 534 -1.71 -13.97 -11.66
C GLY A 534 -2.67 -14.75 -12.59
N PRO A 535 -3.98 -14.82 -12.27
CA PRO A 535 -4.98 -15.29 -13.21
C PRO A 535 -5.29 -14.25 -14.30
N TRP A 536 -5.36 -14.69 -15.57
CA TRP A 536 -6.18 -14.24 -16.73
C TRP A 536 -6.55 -12.74 -16.95
N PHE A 537 -5.97 -11.75 -16.28
CA PHE A 537 -6.39 -10.35 -16.45
C PHE A 537 -5.29 -9.36 -16.13
N THR A 538 -5.21 -8.32 -16.96
CA THR A 538 -4.42 -7.11 -16.75
C THR A 538 -5.39 -5.92 -16.67
N PHE A 539 -5.08 -4.87 -15.90
CA PHE A 539 -5.77 -3.61 -16.19
C PHE A 539 -5.18 -3.11 -17.49
N GLY A 540 -6.05 -2.90 -18.47
CA GLY A 540 -5.68 -1.98 -19.54
C GLY A 540 -5.64 -0.59 -18.96
N ARG A 541 -6.61 0.22 -19.37
CA ARG A 541 -6.87 1.46 -18.66
C ARG A 541 -8.04 1.33 -17.73
N THR A 542 -8.01 2.11 -16.67
CA THR A 542 -9.14 2.29 -15.76
C THR A 542 -9.21 3.75 -15.39
N GLN A 543 -10.41 4.19 -15.07
CA GLN A 543 -10.68 5.56 -14.69
C GLN A 543 -11.21 5.53 -13.25
N TRP A 544 -10.32 5.56 -12.26
CA TRP A 544 -10.74 5.75 -10.87
C TRP A 544 -11.50 7.07 -10.72
N GLN A 545 -12.42 7.16 -9.76
CA GLN A 545 -13.00 8.45 -9.39
C GLN A 545 -12.99 8.57 -7.86
N PRO A 546 -12.59 9.73 -7.30
CA PRO A 546 -12.70 9.95 -5.87
C PRO A 546 -14.16 9.94 -5.42
N ASN A 547 -14.50 8.99 -4.54
CA ASN A 547 -15.78 8.97 -3.84
C ASN A 547 -15.78 9.99 -2.70
N THR A 548 -14.67 10.07 -1.97
CA THR A 548 -14.40 11.17 -1.03
C THR A 548 -13.51 12.19 -1.73
N VAL A 549 -14.14 12.98 -2.59
CA VAL A 549 -13.54 14.11 -3.32
C VAL A 549 -12.69 14.96 -2.38
N ARG A 550 -13.18 15.17 -1.16
CA ARG A 550 -12.47 15.84 -0.07
C ARG A 550 -12.06 14.81 0.96
N PRO A 551 -10.77 14.67 1.29
CA PRO A 551 -10.34 13.71 2.31
C PRO A 551 -10.95 14.02 3.68
N ALA A 552 -11.37 13.00 4.43
CA ALA A 552 -11.84 13.17 5.81
C ALA A 552 -10.66 13.20 6.77
N ILE A 553 -10.58 14.19 7.65
CA ILE A 553 -9.52 14.27 8.66
C ILE A 553 -9.81 13.32 9.81
N VAL A 554 -8.81 12.50 10.14
CA VAL A 554 -8.78 11.63 11.32
C VAL A 554 -7.82 12.26 12.35
N PRO A 555 -8.35 12.81 13.46
CA PRO A 555 -7.53 13.51 14.45
C PRO A 555 -6.40 12.65 15.02
N ALA A 556 -5.29 13.27 15.43
CA ALA A 556 -4.21 12.59 16.14
C ALA A 556 -4.68 12.00 17.49
N ALA A 557 -4.07 10.88 17.88
CA ALA A 557 -4.18 10.35 19.23
C ALA A 557 -3.59 11.31 20.28
N GLU A 558 -4.10 11.23 21.51
CA GLU A 558 -3.49 11.88 22.67
C GLU A 558 -2.38 11.02 23.26
N ARG A 559 -1.25 11.64 23.58
CA ARG A 559 -0.14 10.97 24.26
C ARG A 559 -0.51 10.69 25.71
N PRO A 560 -0.15 9.53 26.28
CA PRO A 560 -0.26 9.29 27.72
C PRO A 560 0.45 10.38 28.55
N GLU A 561 -0.15 10.80 29.67
CA GLU A 561 0.35 11.93 30.49
C GLU A 561 1.78 11.71 31.02
N ASP A 562 2.14 10.47 31.35
CA ASP A 562 3.45 10.07 31.84
C ASP A 562 4.56 10.25 30.77
N GLN A 563 4.27 9.97 29.50
CA GLN A 563 5.18 10.27 28.39
C GLN A 563 5.29 11.78 28.13
N GLN A 564 4.22 12.55 28.34
CA GLN A 564 4.28 14.01 28.23
C GLN A 564 5.18 14.62 29.31
N VAL A 565 5.14 14.08 30.53
CA VAL A 565 5.98 14.51 31.66
C VAL A 565 7.44 14.08 31.47
N ALA A 566 7.71 12.88 30.96
CA ALA A 566 9.07 12.43 30.67
C ALA A 566 9.78 13.35 29.66
N ARG A 567 9.09 13.80 28.61
CA ARG A 567 9.65 14.80 27.65
C ARG A 567 9.97 16.15 28.29
N LEU A 568 9.11 16.62 29.20
CA LEU A 568 9.37 17.88 29.93
C LEU A 568 10.58 17.78 30.86
N LEU A 569 10.95 16.56 31.28
CA LEU A 569 12.07 16.30 32.17
C LEU A 569 13.38 15.98 31.42
N GLU A 570 13.32 15.40 30.21
CA GLU A 570 14.49 15.07 29.39
C GLU A 570 14.93 16.19 28.44
N GLY A 571 14.04 17.13 28.10
CA GLY A 571 14.37 18.29 27.25
C GLY A 571 14.63 19.57 28.04
N ASN A 572 15.69 20.31 27.70
CA ASN A 572 15.90 21.70 28.11
C ASN A 572 14.79 22.62 27.55
N GLY A 573 13.58 22.59 28.11
CA GLY A 573 12.57 23.65 28.07
C GLY A 573 12.06 24.22 26.73
N GLU A 574 12.57 23.81 25.56
CA GLU A 574 12.26 24.47 24.27
C GLU A 574 11.47 23.60 23.28
N GLY A 575 11.27 22.32 23.57
CA GLY A 575 10.48 21.42 22.73
C GLY A 575 8.98 21.43 23.09
N THR A 576 8.27 22.53 22.88
CA THR A 576 6.80 22.43 22.83
C THR A 576 6.40 21.43 21.76
N PRO A 577 5.47 20.48 22.02
CA PRO A 577 4.91 19.64 20.97
C PRO A 577 4.47 20.56 19.82
N ARG A 578 4.99 20.33 18.61
CA ARG A 578 4.40 20.95 17.42
C ARG A 578 3.00 20.39 17.31
N LYS A 579 2.02 21.09 17.89
CA LYS A 579 0.63 20.94 17.48
C LYS A 579 0.62 21.28 16.01
N ILE A 580 0.49 20.26 15.17
CA ILE A 580 0.09 20.43 13.79
C ILE A 580 -1.38 20.83 13.86
N GLU A 581 -1.61 22.13 14.12
CA GLU A 581 -2.93 22.72 13.93
C GLU A 581 -3.18 22.64 12.42
N PRO A 582 -4.23 21.96 11.96
CA PRO A 582 -4.62 21.99 10.57
C PRO A 582 -4.66 23.46 10.14
N ARG A 583 -3.86 23.86 9.14
CA ARG A 583 -3.95 25.22 8.64
C ARG A 583 -5.33 25.40 8.00
N GLU A 584 -6.26 25.99 8.75
CA GLU A 584 -7.63 26.30 8.31
C GLU A 584 -7.67 27.22 7.09
N THR A 585 -6.54 27.83 6.73
CA THR A 585 -6.38 28.62 5.53
C THR A 585 -5.15 28.15 4.76
N ALA A 586 -5.37 27.71 3.53
CA ALA A 586 -4.32 27.47 2.54
C ALA A 586 -3.37 28.67 2.53
N ALA A 587 -2.15 28.48 3.03
CA ALA A 587 -1.06 29.36 2.65
C ALA A 587 -0.74 28.96 1.20
N THR A 588 -1.14 29.77 0.23
CA THR A 588 -0.60 29.70 -1.14
C THR A 588 0.91 29.48 -1.04
N PRO A 589 1.47 28.43 -1.66
CA PRO A 589 2.90 28.18 -1.62
C PRO A 589 3.64 29.46 -2.00
N ARG A 590 4.47 29.97 -1.09
CA ARG A 590 5.35 31.09 -1.44
C ARG A 590 6.51 30.52 -2.24
N ASN A 591 6.44 30.74 -3.55
CA ASN A 591 7.56 30.72 -4.50
C ASN A 591 8.32 29.39 -4.61
N ASN A 592 7.69 28.38 -5.21
CA ASN A 592 8.46 27.50 -6.11
C ASN A 592 8.34 28.08 -7.52
N PRO A 593 9.40 28.68 -8.11
CA PRO A 593 9.34 29.23 -9.46
C PRO A 593 9.22 28.17 -10.57
N ASN A 594 9.39 26.89 -10.24
CA ASN A 594 9.18 25.74 -11.13
C ASN A 594 7.96 24.90 -10.73
N ALA A 595 7.08 25.50 -9.93
CA ALA A 595 5.73 25.01 -9.79
C ALA A 595 5.08 24.98 -11.17
N THR A 596 5.08 23.83 -11.85
CA THR A 596 4.25 23.67 -13.05
C THR A 596 2.80 23.97 -12.62
N ASN A 597 1.95 24.53 -13.49
CA ASN A 597 0.62 25.03 -13.08
C ASN A 597 -0.33 23.97 -12.44
N HIS A 598 0.13 22.72 -12.29
CA HIS A 598 -0.36 21.72 -11.34
C HIS A 598 -0.28 22.11 -9.86
N ASP A 599 0.51 23.12 -9.44
CA ASP A 599 0.77 23.49 -8.04
C ASP A 599 -0.44 24.02 -7.27
N GLU A 600 -1.47 24.44 -7.99
CA GLU A 600 -2.76 24.71 -7.39
C GLU A 600 -3.47 23.41 -6.93
N GLY A 601 -2.95 22.23 -7.26
CA GLY A 601 -3.54 20.94 -6.92
C GLY A 601 -4.83 20.72 -7.70
N ALA A 602 -5.17 19.46 -7.98
CA ALA A 602 -6.50 19.16 -8.46
C ALA A 602 -7.50 19.68 -7.42
N SER A 603 -8.38 20.61 -7.80
CA SER A 603 -9.20 21.40 -6.86
C SER A 603 -10.05 20.56 -5.89
N TRP A 604 -10.27 19.28 -6.19
CA TRP A 604 -10.90 18.31 -5.29
C TRP A 604 -10.04 17.95 -4.07
N LEU A 605 -8.70 17.90 -4.18
CA LEU A 605 -7.78 17.64 -3.06
C LEU A 605 -7.69 18.81 -2.06
N ARG A 606 -8.37 19.93 -2.33
CA ARG A 606 -8.45 21.07 -1.40
C ARG A 606 -9.62 20.87 -0.43
N MET A 607 -9.38 21.05 0.86
CA MET A 607 -10.45 21.15 1.85
C MET A 607 -11.14 22.52 1.75
N PRO A 608 -12.48 22.60 1.82
CA PRO A 608 -13.13 23.85 2.21
C PRO A 608 -12.75 24.18 3.66
N PRO A 609 -12.98 25.42 4.12
CA PRO A 609 -12.93 25.73 5.55
C PRO A 609 -13.75 24.68 6.30
N THR A 610 -13.14 24.08 7.32
CA THR A 610 -13.83 23.14 8.20
C THR A 610 -15.11 23.82 8.68
N PRO A 611 -16.30 23.18 8.56
CA PRO A 611 -17.51 23.79 9.08
C PRO A 611 -17.34 24.09 10.56
N ASP A 612 -17.84 25.25 11.00
CA ASP A 612 -17.92 25.59 12.41
C ASP A 612 -18.58 24.40 13.17
N GLY A 613 -17.81 23.72 14.00
CA GLY A 613 -18.30 22.61 14.82
C GLY A 613 -17.83 21.20 14.47
N SER A 614 -16.89 20.98 13.54
CA SER A 614 -16.26 19.66 13.42
C SER A 614 -15.61 19.29 14.75
N SER A 615 -16.11 18.25 15.42
CA SER A 615 -15.55 17.84 16.70
C SER A 615 -14.25 17.08 16.48
N VAL A 616 -13.23 17.43 17.27
CA VAL A 616 -12.12 16.54 17.56
C VAL A 616 -12.65 15.52 18.55
N VAL A 617 -12.81 14.28 18.10
CA VAL A 617 -13.34 13.19 18.94
C VAL A 617 -12.23 12.19 19.20
N ARG A 618 -12.15 11.75 20.45
CA ARG A 618 -11.26 10.69 20.91
C ARG A 618 -12.03 9.70 21.75
N ASP A 619 -11.58 8.44 21.74
CA ASP A 619 -12.10 7.45 22.68
C ASP A 619 -11.53 7.65 24.10
N GLU A 620 -11.98 6.83 25.05
CA GLU A 620 -11.51 6.87 26.44
C GLU A 620 -10.01 6.59 26.62
N ARG A 621 -9.36 6.03 25.59
CA ARG A 621 -7.92 5.76 25.56
C ARG A 621 -7.14 6.87 24.86
N GLY A 622 -7.82 7.92 24.40
CA GLY A 622 -7.23 9.03 23.68
C GLY A 622 -7.00 8.76 22.18
N LEU A 623 -7.50 7.65 21.62
CA LEU A 623 -7.36 7.37 20.18
C LEU A 623 -8.23 8.33 19.38
N GLY A 624 -7.69 8.91 18.31
CA GLY A 624 -8.44 9.78 17.41
C GLY A 624 -9.51 9.02 16.65
N LEU A 625 -10.70 9.60 16.50
CA LEU A 625 -11.83 8.96 15.83
C LEU A 625 -12.37 9.82 14.68
N ARG A 626 -12.90 9.16 13.64
CA ARG A 626 -13.75 9.76 12.60
C ARG A 626 -14.67 8.70 12.00
N ASP A 627 -15.93 9.06 11.77
CA ASP A 627 -16.86 8.22 11.00
C ASP A 627 -17.09 8.76 9.60
N VAL A 628 -17.15 7.84 8.65
CA VAL A 628 -17.40 8.15 7.25
C VAL A 628 -18.49 7.24 6.69
N LYS A 629 -19.45 7.85 6.00
CA LYS A 629 -20.46 7.18 5.18
C LYS A 629 -20.23 7.54 3.72
N VAL A 630 -20.13 6.55 2.84
CA VAL A 630 -20.00 6.76 1.39
C VAL A 630 -21.19 6.12 0.69
N ASN A 631 -22.02 6.93 0.05
CA ASN A 631 -23.15 6.46 -0.74
C ASN A 631 -22.68 6.19 -2.17
N PHE A 632 -22.63 4.92 -2.57
CA PHE A 632 -22.20 4.53 -3.90
C PHE A 632 -23.32 4.67 -4.91
N ASN A 633 -23.30 5.75 -5.67
CA ASN A 633 -24.30 6.05 -6.70
C ASN A 633 -24.00 5.38 -8.06
N HIS A 634 -22.98 4.52 -8.14
CA HIS A 634 -22.55 3.80 -9.33
C HIS A 634 -22.42 2.30 -9.04
N ASP A 635 -22.40 1.48 -10.09
CA ASP A 635 -22.24 0.04 -9.94
C ASP A 635 -20.77 -0.32 -9.69
N PRO A 636 -20.49 -1.32 -8.85
CA PRO A 636 -19.14 -1.75 -8.55
C PRO A 636 -18.42 -2.26 -9.81
N SER A 637 -17.09 -2.11 -9.85
CA SER A 637 -16.26 -2.92 -10.75
C SER A 637 -16.23 -4.37 -10.24
N THR A 638 -16.24 -5.34 -11.15
CA THR A 638 -16.17 -6.78 -10.81
C THR A 638 -14.79 -7.24 -10.35
N ARG A 639 -13.78 -6.37 -10.45
CA ARG A 639 -12.39 -6.67 -10.13
C ARG A 639 -12.00 -6.13 -8.76
N LEU A 640 -12.07 -4.81 -8.61
CA LEU A 640 -11.77 -4.11 -7.37
C LEU A 640 -12.91 -3.13 -7.12
N ARG A 641 -13.62 -3.26 -5.99
CA ARG A 641 -14.78 -2.41 -5.71
C ARG A 641 -14.34 -0.98 -5.41
N TYR A 642 -13.44 -0.84 -4.45
CA TYR A 642 -12.93 0.45 -4.03
C TYR A 642 -11.58 0.33 -3.32
N TYR A 643 -10.91 1.47 -3.23
CA TYR A 643 -9.61 1.60 -2.60
C TYR A 643 -9.61 2.78 -1.64
N GLN A 644 -8.81 2.67 -0.56
CA GLN A 644 -8.75 3.64 0.51
C GLN A 644 -7.30 3.93 0.90
N PHE A 645 -7.00 5.20 1.18
CA PHE A 645 -5.64 5.61 1.51
C PHE A 645 -5.59 6.90 2.32
N ASP A 646 -4.40 7.18 2.83
CA ASP A 646 -4.05 8.50 3.37
C ASP A 646 -3.36 9.38 2.32
N PRO A 647 -4.01 10.43 1.80
CA PRO A 647 -3.38 11.34 0.84
C PRO A 647 -2.32 12.26 1.46
N MET A 648 -2.21 12.36 2.79
CA MET A 648 -1.16 13.12 3.47
C MET A 648 0.14 12.31 3.63
N HIS A 649 0.02 10.98 3.73
CA HIS A 649 1.11 10.07 4.10
C HIS A 649 1.08 8.75 3.27
N HIS A 650 0.99 8.88 1.95
CA HIS A 650 0.48 7.84 1.06
C HIS A 650 1.39 6.63 0.77
N ASN A 651 2.62 6.58 1.27
CA ASN A 651 3.61 5.54 0.90
C ASN A 651 3.05 4.11 1.03
N VAL A 652 2.70 3.72 2.25
CA VAL A 652 2.16 2.38 2.57
C VAL A 652 0.83 2.46 3.32
N ALA A 653 0.28 3.66 3.48
CA ALA A 653 -1.00 3.93 4.15
C ALA A 653 -2.17 3.67 3.19
N ILE A 654 -2.33 2.39 2.85
CA ILE A 654 -3.15 1.94 1.72
C ILE A 654 -3.95 0.69 2.13
N PHE A 655 -5.24 0.65 1.79
CA PHE A 655 -6.14 -0.47 2.04
C PHE A 655 -7.25 -0.58 0.98
N SER A 656 -7.35 -1.72 0.30
CA SER A 656 -8.31 -1.95 -0.79
C SER A 656 -9.39 -2.98 -0.46
N VAL A 657 -10.50 -3.00 -1.19
CA VAL A 657 -11.56 -4.02 -1.05
C VAL A 657 -12.00 -4.53 -2.42
N HIS A 658 -12.00 -5.85 -2.58
CA HIS A 658 -12.38 -6.60 -3.80
C HIS A 658 -13.88 -6.88 -3.86
#